data_AF-A0A6U4KI31-F1
#
_entry.id   AF-A0A6U4KI31-F1
#
_cell.length_a   1.000
_cell.length_b   1.000
_cell.length_c   1.000
_cell.angle_alpha   90.00
_cell.angle_beta   90.00
_cell.angle_gamma   90.00
#
_symmetry.space_group_name_H-M   'P 1'
#
loop_
_entity.id
_entity.type
_entity.pdbx_description
1 polymer ?
#
loop_
_entity_poly.entity_id
_entity_poly.type
_entity_poly.pdbx_seq_one_letter_code
_entity_poly.pdbx_strand_id
1 'polypeptide(L)'
;LGSKSVEMVGKTSRLLASNGVRPPGTPGVRKVAVVGSGISGLSAAYLLETNGMQVTLFESEATFGGHTLTDETIKGVPVDLGFQVFNRTTYGHFEQFLEALGVDSEESDMSFSLSVDGGKLEWGSHDLSSIFAQKKNLFSPSFLGMISEVLRFGKEAPKVLDDEEYKDMDLEGYLKKHSFSRTFTFNYLLPMCAAVWSVSNKQCLKFPIQVLVRFWVNHHLLDILVRPKWRVVKGRSRTYVEAVVSGLRDARAKTAVVSAERGPQGVMLRTSDGRVERFNDVVFATHTDVTLKALGGGATRAEREVLEGVPYALNDVYLHRDPALMPKDRRVWASWNCLDFSHLNKDSPSDKAVCVSYWVNSLQRLPEGTGDMFVTLNPPQAPDAALTVRRLQLSHPMFGYESREAQRRLPEIQGQGGVWFCGAWCGYGFHEDGIKAAVSVVEAMGGSVPWRPRPTSPNVSWSHWLYMRAVKAMASKSVTKGSMRLILPSGHEMTFGVPREGGAVKLPPWHKRKRGPDAEPLHTRVRVHDTNFFSRIANDTDIGLGESYMYGEYDPDDLTEFVGVLTQNIAAVNAAQSELGIANWVGTKLQTLAHFARANTIEGSRKNINEHYDLGNDMYRLFLDDTWMYSSGVFNSPTDTLYQSQLNKLDLIIQKCELKPTDRLLEIGCGWGGFAVRAAKASGCHVTGITISEEQYKFCQERIKREGLQDRVTVLFCDYRCMDHMKHSFDKLVSIEMIEAVGHENLGEYFAIIDNMLKPGGKAVIQAITYKDEHYQSYCNCSDFIRRHIFPGGHLPSMQCMQEICANTSLCLYHVQDIGLDYATTLKMWHDKWIAAEADIKALGHDDVFFRKWRFYFSYCEAGFEQGFIHNYQIVWSKSPIELPRSVIAARGNSSVSSTPSTGFTGGMLMVWCFLSGTAAGKYLEHMWIAPLFAVLFVLLRNFSLSLTPSLFPSAFSALDFEARTLWHSSIVGLAFSLSTTFLLSLGLSKGSFDSLFTSGPGVENWQCNTMLGLCCGYCVCALWDGVTHSRALTRREVTRNTIALCVATVCLAKQVLVPYVCLAFVAEAHSVALHMQDLLLLMGLRSRLVAGLHWATLLIARIIGHAVLTHKVFTDRALFPSEALFYVALVGMVSLNILNFRMAADLYVLGAPGARVARVVKQD
;
A
#
# COMPACT_ATOMS: atom_id res chain seq x y z
N LEU A 1 10.51 2.79 -18.07
CA LEU A 1 10.82 4.05 -18.78
C LEU A 1 11.07 5.26 -17.85
N GLY A 2 11.04 5.12 -16.51
CA GLY A 2 11.17 6.23 -15.56
C GLY A 2 12.58 6.63 -15.09
N SER A 3 13.67 6.06 -15.65
CA SER A 3 15.03 6.32 -15.15
C SER A 3 15.84 7.35 -15.96
N LYS A 4 15.48 7.64 -17.22
CA LYS A 4 16.28 8.53 -18.10
C LYS A 4 15.86 10.00 -18.11
N SER A 5 14.64 10.34 -17.71
CA SER A 5 14.18 11.73 -17.59
C SER A 5 14.63 12.42 -16.30
N VAL A 6 14.92 11.64 -15.25
CA VAL A 6 15.46 12.14 -13.97
C VAL A 6 16.95 12.48 -14.07
N GLU A 7 17.69 11.82 -14.97
CA GLU A 7 19.12 12.08 -15.17
C GLU A 7 19.42 13.43 -15.85
N MET A 8 18.51 13.95 -16.69
CA MET A 8 18.69 15.29 -17.27
C MET A 8 18.41 16.40 -16.25
N VAL A 9 17.40 16.27 -15.39
CA VAL A 9 17.12 17.27 -14.33
C VAL A 9 18.21 17.24 -13.24
N GLY A 10 18.71 16.06 -12.88
CA GLY A 10 19.80 15.88 -11.91
C GLY A 10 21.18 16.32 -12.41
N LYS A 11 21.44 16.32 -13.73
CA LYS A 11 22.68 16.89 -14.30
C LYS A 11 22.62 18.42 -14.37
N THR A 12 21.45 19.02 -14.55
CA THR A 12 21.30 20.48 -14.55
C THR A 12 21.53 21.07 -13.15
N SER A 13 21.10 20.40 -12.06
CA SER A 13 21.36 20.91 -10.70
C SER A 13 22.84 20.87 -10.30
N ARG A 14 23.61 19.89 -10.80
CA ARG A 14 25.08 19.84 -10.58
C ARG A 14 25.86 20.83 -11.44
N LEU A 15 25.37 21.18 -12.63
CA LEU A 15 25.97 22.21 -13.48
C LEU A 15 25.68 23.63 -12.94
N LEU A 16 24.50 23.87 -12.39
CA LEU A 16 24.13 25.16 -11.78
C LEU A 16 24.93 25.49 -10.51
N ALA A 17 25.35 24.47 -9.75
CA ALA A 17 26.23 24.66 -8.58
C ALA A 17 27.67 25.09 -8.96
N SER A 18 28.09 24.94 -10.23
CA SER A 18 29.47 25.18 -10.67
C SER A 18 29.74 26.60 -11.19
N ASN A 19 28.71 27.44 -11.36
CA ASN A 19 28.85 28.80 -11.89
C ASN A 19 28.56 29.86 -10.81
N GLY A 20 29.59 30.21 -10.02
CA GLY A 20 29.71 31.55 -9.42
C GLY A 20 28.64 32.02 -8.44
N VAL A 21 27.95 31.13 -7.73
CA VAL A 21 27.07 31.52 -6.61
C VAL A 21 27.93 32.12 -5.49
N ARG A 22 27.61 33.35 -5.07
CA ARG A 22 28.28 34.01 -3.92
C ARG A 22 28.24 33.05 -2.70
N PRO A 23 29.36 32.88 -1.96
CA PRO A 23 29.30 32.18 -0.68
C PRO A 23 28.32 32.90 0.27
N PRO A 24 27.63 32.19 1.18
CA PRO A 24 26.67 32.80 2.09
C PRO A 24 27.39 33.84 2.96
N GLY A 25 27.21 35.11 2.62
CA GLY A 25 27.81 36.24 3.32
C GLY A 25 26.92 36.69 4.48
N THR A 26 27.46 36.61 5.70
CA THR A 26 27.00 37.24 6.97
C THR A 26 25.54 37.00 7.42
N PRO A 27 25.29 36.82 8.73
CA PRO A 27 23.98 36.49 9.28
C PRO A 27 23.05 37.73 9.28
N GLY A 28 22.49 38.05 8.13
CA GLY A 28 21.41 39.03 7.95
C GLY A 28 20.25 38.39 7.19
N VAL A 29 19.02 38.81 7.48
CA VAL A 29 17.83 38.28 6.80
C VAL A 29 17.86 38.67 5.31
N ARG A 30 17.91 37.67 4.42
CA ARG A 30 17.96 37.86 2.95
C ARG A 30 16.63 38.46 2.46
N LYS A 31 16.68 39.63 1.80
CA LYS A 31 15.53 40.32 1.21
C LYS A 31 15.39 39.97 -0.27
N VAL A 32 14.24 39.47 -0.67
CA VAL A 32 13.95 39.04 -2.04
C VAL A 32 12.71 39.75 -2.56
N ALA A 33 12.81 40.36 -3.74
CA ALA A 33 11.63 40.84 -4.46
C ALA A 33 11.15 39.78 -5.45
N VAL A 34 9.84 39.55 -5.49
CA VAL A 34 9.19 38.74 -6.52
C VAL A 34 8.35 39.68 -7.38
N VAL A 35 8.63 39.75 -8.68
CA VAL A 35 7.97 40.66 -9.61
C VAL A 35 7.01 39.88 -10.49
N GLY A 36 5.71 40.19 -10.38
CA GLY A 36 4.62 39.48 -11.02
C GLY A 36 3.96 38.46 -10.09
N SER A 37 2.63 38.48 -9.99
CA SER A 37 1.86 37.58 -9.11
C SER A 37 1.09 36.49 -9.85
N GLY A 38 1.54 36.12 -11.06
CA GLY A 38 1.11 34.88 -11.70
C GLY A 38 1.46 33.66 -10.84
N ILE A 39 1.05 32.47 -11.27
CA ILE A 39 1.30 31.23 -10.50
C ILE A 39 2.78 31.04 -10.13
N SER A 40 3.71 31.35 -11.03
CA SER A 40 5.15 31.30 -10.75
C SER A 40 5.56 32.24 -9.61
N GLY A 41 5.01 33.45 -9.60
CA GLY A 41 5.33 34.46 -8.59
C GLY A 41 4.72 34.13 -7.23
N LEU A 42 3.46 33.70 -7.21
CA LEU A 42 2.79 33.25 -5.98
C LEU A 42 3.53 32.06 -5.36
N SER A 43 3.88 31.06 -6.16
CA SER A 43 4.62 29.90 -5.66
C SER A 43 6.04 30.24 -5.22
N ALA A 44 6.77 31.10 -5.95
CA ALA A 44 8.09 31.56 -5.54
C ALA A 44 8.02 32.35 -4.22
N ALA A 45 7.09 33.31 -4.11
CA ALA A 45 6.91 34.12 -2.92
C ALA A 45 6.58 33.28 -1.68
N TYR A 46 5.62 32.35 -1.81
CA TYR A 46 5.27 31.42 -0.74
C TYR A 46 6.47 30.57 -0.29
N LEU A 47 7.17 29.95 -1.24
CA LEU A 47 8.31 29.08 -0.94
C LEU A 47 9.49 29.84 -0.32
N LEU A 48 9.79 31.06 -0.79
CA LEU A 48 10.87 31.88 -0.22
C LEU A 48 10.54 32.35 1.21
N GLU A 49 9.31 32.77 1.47
CA GLU A 49 8.84 33.22 2.79
C GLU A 49 8.85 32.05 3.80
N THR A 50 8.38 30.87 3.40
CA THR A 50 8.42 29.64 4.23
C THR A 50 9.84 29.15 4.51
N ASN A 51 10.81 29.47 3.65
CA ASN A 51 12.24 29.25 3.89
C ASN A 51 12.90 30.36 4.74
N GLY A 52 12.11 31.27 5.33
CA GLY A 52 12.58 32.29 6.26
C GLY A 52 13.20 33.53 5.60
N MET A 53 13.06 33.70 4.29
CA MET A 53 13.49 34.92 3.58
C MET A 53 12.45 36.04 3.75
N GLN A 54 12.88 37.31 3.67
CA GLN A 54 11.96 38.46 3.65
C GLN A 54 11.50 38.73 2.22
N VAL A 55 10.25 38.41 1.91
CA VAL A 55 9.70 38.53 0.56
C VAL A 55 8.84 39.79 0.42
N THR A 56 9.05 40.53 -0.67
CA THR A 56 8.09 41.54 -1.16
C THR A 56 7.57 41.10 -2.54
N LEU A 57 6.27 40.86 -2.64
CA LEU A 57 5.59 40.53 -3.91
C LEU A 57 5.05 41.80 -4.57
N PHE A 58 5.47 42.07 -5.81
CA PHE A 58 5.01 43.20 -6.62
C PHE A 58 4.06 42.74 -7.73
N GLU A 59 2.89 43.37 -7.80
CA GLU A 59 1.91 43.17 -8.87
C GLU A 59 1.55 44.51 -9.52
N SER A 60 1.57 44.55 -10.85
CA SER A 60 1.20 45.72 -11.65
C SER A 60 -0.30 46.01 -11.63
N GLU A 61 -1.11 44.97 -11.61
CA GLU A 61 -2.57 45.05 -11.65
C GLU A 61 -3.19 45.33 -10.29
N ALA A 62 -4.49 45.62 -10.28
CA ALA A 62 -5.26 45.85 -9.06
C ALA A 62 -5.47 44.59 -8.20
N THR A 63 -5.36 43.41 -8.81
CA THR A 63 -5.62 42.11 -8.21
C THR A 63 -4.44 41.19 -8.43
N PHE A 64 -4.10 40.38 -7.43
CA PHE A 64 -3.08 39.33 -7.56
C PHE A 64 -3.59 38.16 -8.41
N GLY A 65 -2.67 37.42 -9.03
CA GLY A 65 -2.96 36.16 -9.74
C GLY A 65 -2.60 36.15 -11.22
N GLY A 66 -2.53 37.31 -11.89
CA GLY A 66 -2.28 37.38 -13.33
C GLY A 66 -3.33 36.58 -14.14
N HIS A 67 -2.89 35.54 -14.87
CA HIS A 67 -3.80 34.62 -15.58
C HIS A 67 -4.64 33.74 -14.65
N THR A 68 -4.32 33.70 -13.36
CA THR A 68 -5.19 33.15 -12.33
C THR A 68 -6.29 34.17 -12.01
N LEU A 69 -7.30 34.24 -12.89
CA LEU A 69 -8.34 35.26 -12.82
C LEU A 69 -9.70 34.64 -12.58
N THR A 70 -10.30 34.94 -11.43
CA THR A 70 -11.71 34.63 -11.13
C THR A 70 -12.56 35.89 -11.35
N ASP A 71 -13.60 35.79 -12.17
CA ASP A 71 -14.63 36.82 -12.35
C ASP A 71 -15.77 36.63 -11.35
N GLU A 72 -16.26 37.73 -10.80
CA GLU A 72 -17.37 37.75 -9.84
C GLU A 72 -18.48 38.74 -10.23
N THR A 73 -18.53 39.14 -11.50
CA THR A 73 -19.49 40.12 -12.00
C THR A 73 -20.93 39.64 -11.76
N ILE A 74 -21.16 38.33 -11.84
CA ILE A 74 -22.42 37.69 -11.45
C ILE A 74 -22.34 37.29 -9.98
N LYS A 75 -23.14 37.97 -9.15
CA LYS A 75 -23.19 37.73 -7.70
C LYS A 75 -23.47 36.26 -7.38
N GLY A 76 -22.58 35.65 -6.59
CA GLY A 76 -22.71 34.26 -6.15
C GLY A 76 -22.25 33.21 -7.17
N VAL A 77 -21.74 33.63 -8.34
CA VAL A 77 -21.29 32.72 -9.40
C VAL A 77 -19.86 33.10 -9.80
N PRO A 78 -18.84 32.69 -9.03
CA PRO A 78 -17.45 32.94 -9.41
C PRO A 78 -17.06 32.05 -10.59
N VAL A 79 -16.43 32.63 -11.61
CA VAL A 79 -16.02 31.94 -12.85
C VAL A 79 -14.56 32.20 -13.14
N ASP A 80 -13.74 31.16 -13.25
CA ASP A 80 -12.36 31.31 -13.69
C ASP A 80 -12.30 31.60 -15.20
N LEU A 81 -11.53 32.61 -15.62
CA LEU A 81 -11.44 33.07 -17.02
C LEU A 81 -10.12 32.75 -17.70
N GLY A 82 -9.04 32.58 -16.93
CA GLY A 82 -7.72 32.19 -17.45
C GLY A 82 -7.41 30.73 -17.15
N PHE A 83 -6.70 30.46 -16.05
CA PHE A 83 -6.54 29.10 -15.55
C PHE A 83 -7.84 28.58 -14.94
N GLN A 84 -8.38 27.48 -15.49
CA GLN A 84 -9.70 26.97 -15.09
C GLN A 84 -9.62 25.59 -14.40
N VAL A 85 -8.68 24.72 -14.79
CA VAL A 85 -8.74 23.28 -14.56
C VAL A 85 -7.36 22.64 -14.44
N PHE A 86 -7.28 21.54 -13.69
CA PHE A 86 -6.07 20.72 -13.54
C PHE A 86 -6.39 19.25 -13.31
N ASN A 87 -5.38 18.39 -13.30
CA ASN A 87 -5.51 16.99 -12.87
C ASN A 87 -4.27 16.53 -12.10
N ARG A 88 -4.43 15.54 -11.24
CA ARG A 88 -3.37 15.04 -10.34
C ARG A 88 -2.24 14.28 -11.03
N THR A 89 -2.39 14.03 -12.33
CA THR A 89 -1.40 13.31 -13.13
C THR A 89 -0.39 14.20 -13.79
N THR A 90 -0.83 15.38 -14.20
CA THR A 90 0.01 16.36 -14.88
C THR A 90 0.43 17.52 -13.99
N TYR A 91 -0.32 17.79 -12.92
CA TYR A 91 -0.14 18.95 -12.04
C TYR A 91 0.34 18.54 -10.63
N GLY A 92 1.45 17.80 -10.57
CA GLY A 92 1.95 17.22 -9.32
C GLY A 92 2.47 18.26 -8.32
N HIS A 93 3.12 19.34 -8.77
CA HIS A 93 3.50 20.44 -7.90
C HIS A 93 2.30 21.30 -7.51
N PHE A 94 1.43 21.64 -8.46
CA PHE A 94 0.27 22.49 -8.17
C PHE A 94 -0.70 21.83 -7.18
N GLU A 95 -0.95 20.53 -7.30
CA GLU A 95 -1.77 19.81 -6.32
C GLU A 95 -1.20 19.93 -4.91
N GLN A 96 0.10 19.65 -4.73
CA GLN A 96 0.73 19.73 -3.41
C GLN A 96 0.84 21.17 -2.90
N PHE A 97 0.97 22.14 -3.81
CA PHE A 97 0.90 23.55 -3.45
C PHE A 97 -0.47 23.93 -2.88
N LEU A 98 -1.57 23.48 -3.50
CA LEU A 98 -2.92 23.67 -2.94
C LEU A 98 -3.06 23.01 -1.57
N GLU A 99 -2.50 21.80 -1.40
CA GLU A 99 -2.53 21.09 -0.11
C GLU A 99 -1.75 21.81 0.99
N ALA A 100 -0.56 22.33 0.67
CA ALA A 100 0.25 23.11 1.60
C ALA A 100 -0.45 24.41 2.03
N LEU A 101 -1.35 24.93 1.19
CA LEU A 101 -2.20 26.08 1.49
C LEU A 101 -3.53 25.71 2.18
N GLY A 102 -3.84 24.42 2.32
CA GLY A 102 -5.14 23.96 2.85
C GLY A 102 -6.32 24.22 1.92
N VAL A 103 -6.07 24.36 0.61
CA VAL A 103 -7.10 24.63 -0.41
C VAL A 103 -7.54 23.33 -1.08
N ASP A 104 -8.83 23.02 -1.03
CA ASP A 104 -9.39 21.81 -1.65
C ASP A 104 -9.77 22.03 -3.12
N SER A 105 -10.03 20.93 -3.83
CA SER A 105 -10.48 20.93 -5.22
C SER A 105 -11.65 19.99 -5.43
N GLU A 106 -12.43 20.21 -6.48
CA GLU A 106 -13.58 19.40 -6.83
C GLU A 106 -13.44 18.86 -8.26
N GLU A 107 -14.15 17.78 -8.56
CA GLU A 107 -14.07 17.13 -9.87
C GLU A 107 -14.66 18.00 -10.99
N SER A 108 -14.12 17.87 -12.19
CA SER A 108 -14.47 18.63 -13.39
C SER A 108 -14.78 17.68 -14.53
N ASP A 109 -15.69 18.06 -15.42
CA ASP A 109 -15.76 17.46 -16.75
C ASP A 109 -14.73 18.11 -17.68
N MET A 110 -14.21 17.35 -18.65
CA MET A 110 -13.25 17.82 -19.67
C MET A 110 -13.59 17.21 -21.02
N SER A 111 -14.88 17.12 -21.33
CA SER A 111 -15.33 16.69 -22.65
C SER A 111 -14.94 17.70 -23.73
N PHE A 112 -14.68 17.19 -24.93
CA PHE A 112 -14.34 17.98 -26.11
C PHE A 112 -15.40 17.78 -27.19
N SER A 113 -15.68 18.82 -27.97
CA SER A 113 -16.50 18.73 -29.17
C SER A 113 -15.95 19.56 -30.31
N LEU A 114 -16.37 19.20 -31.52
CA LEU A 114 -16.07 19.93 -32.75
C LEU A 114 -17.36 20.25 -33.48
N SER A 115 -17.49 21.50 -33.94
CA SER A 115 -18.47 21.92 -34.93
C SER A 115 -17.76 22.62 -36.09
N VAL A 116 -17.95 22.11 -37.31
CA VAL A 116 -17.31 22.63 -38.53
C VAL A 116 -18.34 23.20 -39.49
N ASP A 117 -18.01 24.35 -40.10
CA ASP A 117 -18.74 24.98 -41.20
C ASP A 117 -20.23 25.18 -40.87
N GLY A 118 -20.50 25.75 -39.68
CA GLY A 118 -21.85 26.03 -39.19
C GLY A 118 -22.66 24.79 -38.82
N GLY A 119 -22.01 23.69 -38.44
CA GLY A 119 -22.65 22.44 -38.01
C GLY A 119 -22.80 21.39 -39.12
N LYS A 120 -22.14 21.56 -40.27
CA LYS A 120 -22.15 20.52 -41.34
C LYS A 120 -21.58 19.20 -40.84
N LEU A 121 -20.55 19.27 -39.99
CA LEU A 121 -20.01 18.15 -39.22
C LEU A 121 -19.98 18.54 -37.74
N GLU A 122 -20.61 17.71 -36.90
CA GLU A 122 -20.55 17.85 -35.44
C GLU A 122 -20.32 16.48 -34.80
N TRP A 123 -19.43 16.44 -33.81
CA TRP A 123 -19.21 15.27 -32.94
C TRP A 123 -18.63 15.70 -31.58
N GLY A 124 -18.96 14.95 -30.54
CA GLY A 124 -18.47 15.16 -29.17
C GLY A 124 -17.76 13.93 -28.60
N SER A 125 -17.02 14.12 -27.51
CA SER A 125 -16.24 13.06 -26.85
C SER A 125 -16.84 12.59 -25.52
N HIS A 126 -18.08 12.97 -25.20
CA HIS A 126 -18.71 12.66 -23.90
C HIS A 126 -19.11 11.19 -23.81
N ASP A 127 -19.85 10.71 -24.82
CA ASP A 127 -20.31 9.32 -24.95
C ASP A 127 -20.61 8.98 -26.43
N LEU A 128 -21.02 7.74 -26.69
CA LEU A 128 -21.37 7.27 -28.03
C LEU A 128 -22.50 8.09 -28.68
N SER A 129 -23.43 8.63 -27.88
CA SER A 129 -24.52 9.46 -28.39
C SER A 129 -24.03 10.83 -28.86
N SER A 130 -22.97 11.36 -28.24
CA SER A 130 -22.29 12.59 -28.67
C SER A 130 -21.36 12.39 -29.89
N ILE A 131 -20.68 11.25 -29.98
CA ILE A 131 -19.83 10.90 -31.15
C ILE A 131 -20.69 10.75 -32.41
N PHE A 132 -21.82 10.07 -32.28
CA PHE A 132 -22.77 9.81 -33.37
C PHE A 132 -24.04 10.67 -33.29
N ALA A 133 -23.92 11.89 -32.72
CA ALA A 133 -25.04 12.82 -32.61
C ALA A 133 -25.71 13.06 -33.98
N GLN A 134 -24.87 13.18 -35.02
CA GLN A 134 -25.28 13.11 -36.41
C GLN A 134 -25.28 11.65 -36.88
N LYS A 135 -26.47 11.00 -36.90
CA LYS A 135 -26.63 9.58 -37.24
C LYS A 135 -26.02 9.17 -38.59
N LYS A 136 -25.93 10.08 -39.56
CA LYS A 136 -25.24 9.87 -40.84
C LYS A 136 -23.78 9.44 -40.69
N ASN A 137 -23.12 9.82 -39.59
CA ASN A 137 -21.72 9.49 -39.31
C ASN A 137 -21.51 8.00 -39.00
N LEU A 138 -22.54 7.27 -38.56
CA LEU A 138 -22.49 5.81 -38.38
C LEU A 138 -22.23 5.06 -39.69
N PHE A 139 -22.60 5.66 -40.81
CA PHE A 139 -22.49 5.06 -42.14
C PHE A 139 -21.51 5.81 -43.05
N SER A 140 -20.77 6.78 -42.51
CA SER A 140 -19.81 7.58 -43.29
C SER A 140 -18.43 6.92 -43.26
N PRO A 141 -17.94 6.37 -44.39
CA PRO A 141 -16.64 5.70 -44.42
C PRO A 141 -15.48 6.63 -44.02
N SER A 142 -15.56 7.91 -44.37
CA SER A 142 -14.56 8.90 -44.00
C SER A 142 -14.55 9.22 -42.51
N PHE A 143 -15.72 9.26 -41.86
CA PHE A 143 -15.82 9.48 -40.42
C PHE A 143 -15.35 8.27 -39.62
N LEU A 144 -15.78 7.05 -40.01
CA LEU A 144 -15.29 5.82 -39.38
C LEU A 144 -13.79 5.61 -39.61
N GLY A 145 -13.30 5.97 -40.80
CA GLY A 145 -11.87 6.01 -41.11
C GLY A 145 -11.10 6.96 -40.20
N MET A 146 -11.61 8.17 -39.97
CA MET A 146 -11.05 9.11 -38.98
C MET A 146 -10.97 8.49 -37.59
N ILE A 147 -12.03 7.86 -37.08
CA ILE A 147 -12.01 7.20 -35.76
C ILE A 147 -10.95 6.10 -35.69
N SER A 148 -10.80 5.31 -36.76
CA SER A 148 -9.73 4.31 -36.86
C SER A 148 -8.34 4.96 -36.85
N GLU A 149 -8.17 6.09 -37.52
CA GLU A 149 -6.91 6.86 -37.54
C GLU A 149 -6.60 7.54 -36.21
N VAL A 150 -7.60 7.95 -35.43
CA VAL A 150 -7.41 8.42 -34.06
C VAL A 150 -6.79 7.32 -33.19
N LEU A 151 -7.33 6.10 -33.28
CA LEU A 151 -6.77 4.93 -32.58
C LEU A 151 -5.36 4.58 -33.09
N ARG A 152 -5.13 4.69 -34.41
CA ARG A 152 -3.82 4.47 -35.03
C ARG A 152 -2.79 5.49 -34.53
N PHE A 153 -3.13 6.78 -34.56
CA PHE A 153 -2.27 7.85 -34.09
C PHE A 153 -1.93 7.70 -32.61
N GLY A 154 -2.92 7.37 -31.75
CA GLY A 154 -2.69 7.07 -30.34
C GLY A 154 -1.64 5.97 -30.09
N LYS A 155 -1.61 4.95 -30.96
CA LYS A 155 -0.67 3.83 -30.88
C LYS A 155 0.70 4.12 -31.50
N GLU A 156 0.74 4.89 -32.58
CA GLU A 156 1.95 5.09 -33.40
C GLU A 156 2.73 6.34 -33.01
N ALA A 157 2.05 7.44 -32.68
CA ALA A 157 2.69 8.71 -32.38
C ALA A 157 3.72 8.63 -31.25
N PRO A 158 3.49 7.93 -30.11
CA PRO A 158 4.49 7.84 -29.03
C PRO A 158 5.86 7.31 -29.46
N LYS A 159 5.92 6.52 -30.54
CA LYS A 159 7.17 5.94 -31.05
C LYS A 159 8.16 6.98 -31.58
N VAL A 160 7.69 8.18 -31.91
CA VAL A 160 8.57 9.26 -32.41
C VAL A 160 9.44 9.88 -31.33
N LEU A 161 9.14 9.65 -30.04
CA LEU A 161 9.82 10.33 -28.92
C LEU A 161 11.27 9.92 -28.74
N ASP A 162 11.63 8.71 -29.19
CA ASP A 162 12.96 8.13 -29.03
C ASP A 162 13.72 8.00 -30.37
N ASP A 163 13.16 8.53 -31.47
CA ASP A 163 13.69 8.37 -32.82
C ASP A 163 14.21 9.72 -33.36
N GLU A 164 15.53 9.77 -33.62
CA GLU A 164 16.24 10.96 -34.09
C GLU A 164 15.72 11.48 -35.43
N GLU A 165 15.09 10.64 -36.25
CA GLU A 165 14.53 11.06 -37.54
C GLU A 165 13.44 12.13 -37.37
N TYR A 166 12.72 12.12 -36.24
CA TYR A 166 11.58 13.01 -35.98
C TYR A 166 11.95 14.27 -35.19
N LYS A 167 13.24 14.46 -34.86
CA LYS A 167 13.69 15.53 -33.96
C LYS A 167 13.40 16.94 -34.49
N ASP A 168 13.60 17.13 -35.79
CA ASP A 168 13.42 18.40 -36.50
C ASP A 168 12.24 18.34 -37.49
N MET A 169 11.40 17.31 -37.40
CA MET A 169 10.23 17.12 -38.25
C MET A 169 9.04 17.90 -37.69
N ASP A 170 8.34 18.64 -38.57
CA ASP A 170 7.08 19.29 -38.22
C ASP A 170 5.88 18.33 -38.33
N LEU A 171 4.75 18.74 -37.78
CA LEU A 171 3.51 17.95 -37.80
C LEU A 171 3.07 17.64 -39.24
N GLU A 172 3.22 18.60 -40.16
CA GLU A 172 2.89 18.42 -41.57
C GLU A 172 3.69 17.29 -42.23
N GLY A 173 5.01 17.28 -42.02
CA GLY A 173 5.90 16.23 -42.51
C GLY A 173 5.54 14.86 -41.96
N TYR A 174 5.23 14.79 -40.66
CA TYR A 174 4.79 13.55 -40.03
C TYR A 174 3.50 12.99 -40.65
N LEU A 175 2.49 13.84 -40.83
CA LEU A 175 1.19 13.43 -41.39
C LEU A 175 1.31 12.93 -42.83
N LYS A 176 2.13 13.61 -43.64
CA LYS A 176 2.43 13.19 -45.03
C LYS A 176 3.17 11.86 -45.06
N LYS A 177 4.22 11.70 -44.25
CA LYS A 177 5.03 10.48 -44.18
C LYS A 177 4.20 9.25 -43.81
N HIS A 178 3.29 9.38 -42.84
CA HIS A 178 2.46 8.28 -42.34
C HIS A 178 1.10 8.18 -43.05
N SER A 179 0.88 8.93 -44.14
CA SER A 179 -0.33 8.89 -44.97
C SER A 179 -1.63 9.02 -44.17
N PHE A 180 -1.70 9.99 -43.24
CA PHE A 180 -2.93 10.29 -42.50
C PHE A 180 -3.93 11.03 -43.38
N SER A 181 -5.22 10.69 -43.25
CA SER A 181 -6.27 11.30 -44.06
C SER A 181 -6.48 12.78 -43.72
N ARG A 182 -7.05 13.51 -44.70
CA ARG A 182 -7.50 14.89 -44.48
C ARG A 182 -8.60 14.96 -43.43
N THR A 183 -9.50 13.99 -43.40
CA THR A 183 -10.62 13.96 -42.44
C THR A 183 -10.08 13.92 -41.01
N PHE A 184 -9.11 13.05 -40.73
CA PHE A 184 -8.43 13.01 -39.43
C PHE A 184 -7.65 14.29 -39.12
N THR A 185 -6.91 14.80 -40.10
CA THR A 185 -6.10 16.00 -39.93
C THR A 185 -6.95 17.22 -39.55
N PHE A 186 -7.99 17.51 -40.34
CA PHE A 186 -8.78 18.74 -40.19
C PHE A 186 -9.97 18.62 -39.24
N ASN A 187 -10.50 17.41 -39.00
CA ASN A 187 -11.69 17.23 -38.16
C ASN A 187 -11.42 16.55 -36.81
N TYR A 188 -10.14 16.36 -36.45
CA TYR A 188 -9.73 15.86 -35.13
C TYR A 188 -8.42 16.51 -34.67
N LEU A 189 -7.32 16.29 -35.40
CA LEU A 189 -5.99 16.59 -34.91
C LEU A 189 -5.69 18.08 -34.80
N LEU A 190 -5.88 18.83 -35.90
CA LEU A 190 -5.66 20.27 -35.92
C LEU A 190 -6.62 21.02 -34.99
N PRO A 191 -7.94 20.73 -34.96
CA PRO A 191 -8.86 21.32 -33.99
C PRO A 191 -8.42 21.12 -32.54
N MET A 192 -8.02 19.90 -32.16
CA MET A 192 -7.56 19.62 -30.81
C MET A 192 -6.27 20.36 -30.48
N CYS A 193 -5.29 20.36 -31.39
CA CYS A 193 -4.04 21.09 -31.23
C CYS A 193 -4.27 22.61 -31.11
N ALA A 194 -5.05 23.17 -32.03
CA ALA A 194 -5.38 24.59 -32.07
C ALA A 194 -6.13 25.03 -30.81
N ALA A 195 -7.04 24.21 -30.29
CA ALA A 195 -7.78 24.52 -29.07
C ALA A 195 -6.89 24.56 -27.81
N VAL A 196 -5.83 23.75 -27.75
CA VAL A 196 -4.91 23.71 -26.60
C VAL A 196 -4.03 24.96 -26.53
N TRP A 197 -3.53 25.46 -27.67
CA TRP A 197 -2.61 26.61 -27.71
C TRP A 197 -3.23 27.90 -28.26
N SER A 198 -4.52 27.89 -28.60
CA SER A 198 -5.24 29.03 -29.18
C SER A 198 -4.59 29.60 -30.46
N VAL A 199 -4.04 28.73 -31.31
CA VAL A 199 -3.34 29.10 -32.56
C VAL A 199 -4.15 28.71 -33.81
N SER A 200 -3.70 29.14 -34.99
CA SER A 200 -4.31 28.76 -36.26
C SER A 200 -3.93 27.34 -36.72
N ASN A 201 -4.74 26.76 -37.61
CA ASN A 201 -4.47 25.46 -38.21
C ASN A 201 -3.11 25.42 -38.91
N LYS A 202 -2.70 26.52 -39.55
CA LYS A 202 -1.41 26.63 -40.23
C LYS A 202 -0.22 26.68 -39.26
N GLN A 203 -0.38 27.33 -38.11
CA GLN A 203 0.64 27.33 -37.05
C GLN A 203 0.80 25.94 -36.43
N CYS A 204 -0.31 25.24 -36.16
CA CYS A 204 -0.28 23.85 -35.65
C CYS A 204 0.52 22.91 -36.55
N LEU A 205 0.40 23.03 -37.87
CA LEU A 205 1.12 22.20 -38.84
C LEU A 205 2.65 22.37 -38.77
N LYS A 206 3.13 23.50 -38.22
CA LYS A 206 4.55 23.81 -38.04
C LYS A 206 5.10 23.45 -36.67
N PHE A 207 4.29 22.88 -35.79
CA PHE A 207 4.79 22.40 -34.51
C PHE A 207 5.72 21.20 -34.67
N PRO A 208 6.85 21.17 -33.94
CA PRO A 208 7.72 19.99 -33.92
C PRO A 208 6.95 18.77 -33.39
N ILE A 209 6.94 17.67 -34.14
CA ILE A 209 6.11 16.51 -33.82
C ILE A 209 6.45 15.89 -32.46
N GLN A 210 7.73 15.80 -32.11
CA GLN A 210 8.16 15.27 -30.81
C GLN A 210 7.66 16.12 -29.64
N VAL A 211 7.57 17.44 -29.81
CA VAL A 211 7.08 18.35 -28.76
C VAL A 211 5.59 18.14 -28.56
N LEU A 212 4.83 18.10 -29.66
CA LEU A 212 3.39 17.82 -29.64
C LEU A 212 3.09 16.47 -29.01
N VAL A 213 3.74 15.40 -29.48
CA VAL A 213 3.51 14.04 -28.96
C VAL A 213 3.91 13.93 -27.50
N ARG A 214 5.04 14.54 -27.10
CA ARG A 214 5.48 14.52 -25.68
C ARG A 214 4.45 15.20 -24.81
N PHE A 215 3.91 16.33 -25.25
CA PHE A 215 2.83 17.01 -24.55
C PHE A 215 1.60 16.10 -24.42
N TRP A 216 1.15 15.48 -25.50
CA TRP A 216 -0.05 14.64 -25.51
C TRP A 216 0.11 13.36 -24.67
N VAL A 217 1.30 12.74 -24.68
CA VAL A 217 1.64 11.62 -23.80
C VAL A 217 1.61 12.05 -22.34
N ASN A 218 2.29 13.16 -22.00
CA ASN A 218 2.33 13.66 -20.63
C ASN A 218 0.93 14.03 -20.12
N HIS A 219 0.05 14.53 -20.99
CA HIS A 219 -1.32 14.96 -20.65
C HIS A 219 -2.40 13.90 -20.89
N HIS A 220 -2.01 12.66 -21.23
CA HIS A 220 -2.93 11.55 -21.49
C HIS A 220 -4.00 11.87 -22.55
N LEU A 221 -3.68 12.73 -23.53
CA LEU A 221 -4.58 13.08 -24.64
C LEU A 221 -4.65 11.97 -25.70
N LEU A 222 -3.67 11.05 -25.71
CA LEU A 222 -3.69 9.84 -26.55
C LEU A 222 -4.47 8.68 -25.91
N ASP A 223 -4.82 8.77 -24.61
CA ASP A 223 -5.53 7.71 -23.90
C ASP A 223 -7.04 7.86 -24.09
N ILE A 224 -7.64 6.91 -24.80
CA ILE A 224 -9.07 6.98 -25.17
C ILE A 224 -9.96 6.27 -24.14
N LEU A 225 -9.47 5.21 -23.50
CA LEU A 225 -10.25 4.39 -22.56
C LEU A 225 -10.05 4.80 -21.09
N VAL A 226 -8.83 5.23 -20.73
CA VAL A 226 -8.48 5.57 -19.34
C VAL A 226 -7.94 6.99 -19.31
N ARG A 227 -8.78 7.95 -18.91
CA ARG A 227 -8.41 9.36 -18.86
C ARG A 227 -8.19 9.82 -17.41
N PRO A 228 -7.26 10.78 -17.17
CA PRO A 228 -7.14 11.43 -15.87
C PRO A 228 -8.45 12.12 -15.48
N LYS A 229 -8.74 12.11 -14.19
CA LYS A 229 -9.87 12.86 -13.65
C LYS A 229 -9.50 14.32 -13.48
N TRP A 230 -10.20 15.19 -14.18
CA TRP A 230 -10.00 16.63 -14.10
C TRP A 230 -10.66 17.22 -12.86
N ARG A 231 -10.12 18.36 -12.42
CA ARG A 231 -10.52 19.07 -11.22
C ARG A 231 -10.47 20.58 -11.42
N VAL A 232 -11.24 21.28 -10.62
CA VAL A 232 -11.20 22.73 -10.45
C VAL A 232 -10.93 23.08 -8.99
N VAL A 233 -10.35 24.24 -8.73
CA VAL A 233 -10.10 24.71 -7.35
C VAL A 233 -11.45 25.01 -6.68
N LYS A 234 -11.67 24.51 -5.46
CA LYS A 234 -12.90 24.80 -4.72
C LYS A 234 -12.94 26.28 -4.35
N GLY A 235 -14.05 26.95 -4.66
CA GLY A 235 -14.13 28.41 -4.53
C GLY A 235 -13.42 29.20 -5.62
N ARG A 236 -12.97 28.52 -6.69
CA ARG A 236 -12.22 29.05 -7.84
C ARG A 236 -10.80 29.49 -7.48
N SER A 237 -10.06 29.92 -8.49
CA SER A 237 -8.63 30.11 -8.34
C SER A 237 -8.23 31.24 -7.38
N ARG A 238 -9.12 32.21 -7.13
CA ARG A 238 -8.94 33.23 -6.09
C ARG A 238 -8.60 32.65 -4.71
N THR A 239 -9.12 31.48 -4.35
CA THR A 239 -8.99 30.91 -3.00
C THR A 239 -7.53 30.70 -2.62
N TYR A 240 -6.72 30.16 -3.54
CA TYR A 240 -5.29 29.95 -3.24
C TYR A 240 -4.46 31.22 -3.43
N VAL A 241 -4.90 32.15 -4.28
CA VAL A 241 -4.25 33.47 -4.41
C VAL A 241 -4.36 34.22 -3.08
N GLU A 242 -5.55 34.26 -2.50
CA GLU A 242 -5.81 34.88 -1.19
C GLU A 242 -5.05 34.16 -0.06
N ALA A 243 -5.01 32.82 -0.08
CA ALA A 243 -4.26 32.04 0.90
C ALA A 243 -2.75 32.35 0.88
N VAL A 244 -2.16 32.50 -0.31
CA VAL A 244 -0.75 32.90 -0.45
C VAL A 244 -0.56 34.33 0.04
N VAL A 245 -1.32 35.27 -0.50
CA VAL A 245 -1.13 36.71 -0.23
C VAL A 245 -1.33 37.03 1.26
N SER A 246 -2.31 36.41 1.91
CA SER A 246 -2.54 36.58 3.36
C SER A 246 -1.44 35.98 4.23
N GLY A 247 -0.67 35.02 3.72
CA GLY A 247 0.49 34.43 4.38
C GLY A 247 1.80 35.21 4.19
N LEU A 248 1.85 36.17 3.26
CA LEU A 248 3.04 36.98 2.99
C LEU A 248 3.12 38.19 3.93
N ARG A 249 4.34 38.59 4.31
CA ARG A 249 4.57 39.81 5.12
C ARG A 249 4.35 41.10 4.33
N ASP A 250 4.69 41.09 3.04
CA ASP A 250 4.62 42.26 2.16
C ASP A 250 4.18 41.86 0.74
N ALA A 251 2.98 42.28 0.36
CA ALA A 251 2.43 42.08 -0.98
C ALA A 251 1.77 43.38 -1.47
N ARG A 252 2.15 43.84 -2.67
CA ARG A 252 1.83 45.17 -3.18
C ARG A 252 1.20 45.11 -4.57
N ALA A 253 -0.12 45.32 -4.63
CA ALA A 253 -0.84 45.50 -5.88
C ALA A 253 -0.66 46.93 -6.43
N LYS A 254 -1.02 47.17 -7.70
CA LYS A 254 -0.89 48.46 -8.40
C LYS A 254 0.50 49.09 -8.33
N THR A 255 1.53 48.26 -8.20
CA THR A 255 2.91 48.67 -7.96
C THR A 255 3.81 48.03 -9.02
N ALA A 256 3.69 48.51 -10.26
CA ALA A 256 4.45 47.96 -11.38
C ALA A 256 5.94 48.29 -11.22
N VAL A 257 6.81 47.30 -11.38
CA VAL A 257 8.27 47.51 -11.43
C VAL A 257 8.63 48.00 -12.83
N VAL A 258 9.13 49.22 -12.92
CA VAL A 258 9.46 49.89 -14.20
C VAL A 258 10.93 49.81 -14.56
N SER A 259 11.82 49.65 -13.57
CA SER A 259 13.25 49.41 -13.82
C SER A 259 13.90 48.55 -12.73
N ALA A 260 14.90 47.77 -13.13
CA ALA A 260 15.72 46.95 -12.24
C ALA A 260 17.21 47.12 -12.58
N GLU A 261 17.96 47.71 -11.66
CA GLU A 261 19.37 48.03 -11.85
C GLU A 261 20.25 47.23 -10.89
N ARG A 262 21.22 46.48 -11.42
CA ARG A 262 22.19 45.71 -10.63
C ARG A 262 23.21 46.64 -9.98
N GLY A 263 23.49 46.45 -8.69
CA GLY A 263 24.50 47.21 -7.95
C GLY A 263 25.37 46.34 -7.03
N PRO A 264 26.40 46.91 -6.37
CA PRO A 264 27.35 46.16 -5.55
C PRO A 264 26.71 45.40 -4.38
N GLN A 265 25.60 45.94 -3.86
CA GLN A 265 24.88 45.46 -2.67
C GLN A 265 23.54 44.77 -3.00
N GLY A 266 23.29 44.40 -4.26
CA GLY A 266 22.05 43.76 -4.70
C GLY A 266 21.40 44.51 -5.87
N VAL A 267 20.11 44.30 -6.08
CA VAL A 267 19.33 44.87 -7.19
C VAL A 267 18.44 46.00 -6.67
N MET A 268 18.43 47.12 -7.37
CA MET A 268 17.61 48.29 -7.08
C MET A 268 16.40 48.32 -8.01
N LEU A 269 15.20 48.22 -7.44
CA LEU A 269 13.94 48.26 -8.17
C LEU A 269 13.32 49.64 -8.07
N ARG A 270 12.84 50.17 -9.20
CA ARG A 270 12.00 51.37 -9.26
C ARG A 270 10.58 50.96 -9.60
N THR A 271 9.62 51.45 -8.84
CA THR A 271 8.20 51.19 -9.05
C THR A 271 7.51 52.36 -9.76
N SER A 272 6.33 52.12 -10.31
CA SER A 272 5.54 53.09 -11.08
C SER A 272 5.11 54.33 -10.28
N ASP A 273 5.07 54.24 -8.95
CA ASP A 273 4.80 55.36 -8.05
C ASP A 273 6.07 56.14 -7.64
N GLY A 274 7.21 55.81 -8.22
CA GLY A 274 8.48 56.51 -8.03
C GLY A 274 9.31 56.03 -6.84
N ARG A 275 8.86 55.04 -6.06
CA ARG A 275 9.67 54.44 -4.99
C ARG A 275 10.86 53.67 -5.58
N VAL A 276 11.97 53.71 -4.85
CA VAL A 276 13.20 52.99 -5.18
C VAL A 276 13.61 52.16 -3.96
N GLU A 277 13.67 50.84 -4.13
CA GLU A 277 13.95 49.90 -3.05
C GLU A 277 15.04 48.92 -3.46
N ARG A 278 15.85 48.47 -2.49
CA ARG A 278 16.98 47.56 -2.71
C ARG A 278 16.69 46.19 -2.14
N PHE A 279 16.97 45.16 -2.94
CA PHE A 279 16.83 43.76 -2.59
C PHE A 279 18.14 43.02 -2.81
N ASN A 280 18.38 41.94 -2.06
CA ASN A 280 19.54 41.08 -2.30
C ASN A 280 19.38 40.31 -3.61
N ASP A 281 18.16 39.83 -3.86
CA ASP A 281 17.80 39.08 -5.05
C ASP A 281 16.43 39.54 -5.60
N VAL A 282 16.24 39.40 -6.91
CA VAL A 282 14.97 39.66 -7.60
C VAL A 282 14.60 38.45 -8.43
N VAL A 283 13.39 37.94 -8.23
CA VAL A 283 12.78 36.89 -9.04
C VAL A 283 11.77 37.54 -9.98
N PHE A 284 12.08 37.55 -11.27
CA PHE A 284 11.12 37.95 -12.30
C PHE A 284 10.21 36.77 -12.64
N ALA A 285 8.95 36.90 -12.22
CA ALA A 285 7.85 35.97 -12.49
C ALA A 285 6.85 36.56 -13.51
N THR A 286 7.33 37.41 -14.42
CA THR A 286 6.53 38.07 -15.47
C THR A 286 6.78 37.44 -16.85
N HIS A 287 6.08 37.93 -17.87
CA HIS A 287 6.41 37.62 -19.26
C HIS A 287 7.82 38.13 -19.63
N THR A 288 8.47 37.47 -20.59
CA THR A 288 9.88 37.77 -20.92
C THR A 288 10.04 39.18 -21.49
N ASP A 289 9.06 39.68 -22.24
CA ASP A 289 9.05 41.03 -22.80
C ASP A 289 8.90 42.12 -21.72
N VAL A 290 8.08 41.86 -20.68
CA VAL A 290 7.95 42.72 -19.50
C VAL A 290 9.26 42.75 -18.71
N THR A 291 9.89 41.59 -18.52
CA THR A 291 11.19 41.47 -17.85
C THR A 291 12.29 42.23 -18.59
N LEU A 292 12.36 42.09 -19.92
CA LEU A 292 13.32 42.82 -20.75
C LEU A 292 13.15 44.34 -20.68
N LYS A 293 11.90 44.82 -20.65
CA LYS A 293 11.61 46.25 -20.46
C LYS A 293 12.11 46.75 -19.10
N ALA A 294 11.90 45.98 -18.03
CA ALA A 294 12.37 46.34 -16.69
C ALA A 294 13.90 46.31 -16.55
N LEU A 295 14.59 45.35 -17.18
CA LEU A 295 16.05 45.29 -17.18
C LEU A 295 16.70 46.35 -18.07
N GLY A 296 16.01 46.77 -19.15
CA GLY A 296 16.45 47.82 -20.06
C GLY A 296 17.84 47.57 -20.64
N GLY A 297 18.70 48.58 -20.59
CA GLY A 297 20.11 48.49 -21.03
C GLY A 297 21.00 47.64 -20.10
N GLY A 298 20.52 47.24 -18.92
CA GLY A 298 21.24 46.42 -17.97
C GLY A 298 21.15 44.91 -18.23
N ALA A 299 20.32 44.47 -19.17
CA ALA A 299 20.23 43.06 -19.58
C ALA A 299 21.52 42.61 -20.27
N THR A 300 22.06 41.46 -19.86
CA THR A 300 23.23 40.87 -20.55
C THR A 300 22.85 40.38 -21.96
N ARG A 301 23.85 40.15 -22.81
CA ARG A 301 23.61 39.58 -24.14
C ARG A 301 22.90 38.22 -24.06
N ALA A 302 23.32 37.35 -23.15
CA ALA A 302 22.70 36.03 -22.96
C ALA A 302 21.26 36.15 -22.45
N GLU A 303 21.00 37.07 -21.51
CA GLU A 303 19.64 37.35 -21.03
C GLU A 303 18.73 37.82 -22.16
N ARG A 304 19.23 38.72 -23.02
CA ARG A 304 18.48 39.21 -24.17
C ARG A 304 18.12 38.09 -25.15
N GLU A 305 19.11 37.29 -25.54
CA GLU A 305 18.90 36.16 -26.47
C GLU A 305 17.90 35.13 -25.94
N VAL A 306 17.94 34.81 -24.64
CA VAL A 306 17.00 33.86 -24.01
C VAL A 306 15.60 34.46 -23.90
N LEU A 307 15.47 35.70 -23.40
CA LEU A 307 14.17 36.30 -23.12
C LEU A 307 13.43 36.72 -24.40
N GLU A 308 14.14 37.15 -25.46
CA GLU A 308 13.53 37.47 -26.76
C GLU A 308 13.06 36.22 -27.52
N GLY A 309 13.60 35.04 -27.19
CA GLY A 309 13.26 33.77 -27.85
C GLY A 309 11.85 33.24 -27.53
N VAL A 310 11.08 33.89 -26.67
CA VAL A 310 9.69 33.51 -26.35
C VAL A 310 8.73 34.63 -26.76
N PRO A 311 8.13 34.55 -27.96
CA PRO A 311 7.15 35.54 -28.39
C PRO A 311 5.76 35.29 -27.78
N TYR A 312 4.93 36.32 -27.74
CA TYR A 312 3.57 36.27 -27.18
C TYR A 312 2.52 36.70 -28.22
N ALA A 313 1.34 36.07 -28.15
CA ALA A 313 0.16 36.42 -28.94
C ALA A 313 -0.98 36.88 -28.02
N LEU A 314 -1.80 37.83 -28.48
CA LEU A 314 -2.98 38.31 -27.75
C LEU A 314 -4.21 37.50 -28.14
N ASN A 315 -4.98 37.05 -27.14
CA ASN A 315 -6.26 36.38 -27.30
C ASN A 315 -7.38 37.25 -26.70
N ASP A 316 -8.47 37.41 -27.45
CA ASP A 316 -9.70 38.02 -26.95
C ASP A 316 -10.51 36.97 -26.18
N VAL A 317 -10.90 37.29 -24.94
CA VAL A 317 -11.67 36.41 -24.05
C VAL A 317 -12.99 37.08 -23.68
N TYR A 318 -14.09 36.36 -23.88
CA TYR A 318 -15.44 36.82 -23.57
C TYR A 318 -16.10 35.89 -22.56
N LEU A 319 -16.63 36.45 -21.46
CA LEU A 319 -17.63 35.79 -20.61
C LEU A 319 -19.02 36.24 -21.09
N HIS A 320 -19.88 35.31 -21.51
CA HIS A 320 -21.19 35.63 -22.08
C HIS A 320 -22.23 34.51 -21.91
N ARG A 321 -23.47 34.78 -22.33
CA ARG A 321 -24.61 33.84 -22.35
C ARG A 321 -25.12 33.49 -23.75
N ASP A 322 -24.46 34.01 -24.80
CA ASP A 322 -24.86 33.80 -26.20
C ASP A 322 -24.64 32.35 -26.68
N PRO A 323 -25.70 31.56 -26.96
CA PRO A 323 -25.59 30.19 -27.47
C PRO A 323 -25.23 30.11 -28.95
N ALA A 324 -25.16 31.24 -29.68
CA ALA A 324 -24.74 31.23 -31.09
C ALA A 324 -23.28 30.81 -31.28
N LEU A 325 -22.45 30.99 -30.23
CA LEU A 325 -21.06 30.54 -30.15
C LEU A 325 -20.94 29.16 -29.49
N MET A 326 -21.87 28.26 -29.79
CA MET A 326 -21.86 26.85 -29.38
C MET A 326 -22.25 25.95 -30.56
N PRO A 327 -21.97 24.63 -30.52
CA PRO A 327 -22.46 23.68 -31.52
C PRO A 327 -23.99 23.76 -31.67
N LYS A 328 -24.50 23.51 -32.89
CA LYS A 328 -25.93 23.60 -33.19
C LYS A 328 -26.72 22.50 -32.51
N ASP A 329 -26.17 21.29 -32.46
CA ASP A 329 -26.75 20.19 -31.70
C ASP A 329 -26.34 20.26 -30.23
N ARG A 330 -27.30 20.52 -29.35
CA ARG A 330 -27.05 20.57 -27.90
C ARG A 330 -26.53 19.25 -27.33
N ARG A 331 -26.76 18.11 -27.99
CA ARG A 331 -26.22 16.80 -27.60
C ARG A 331 -24.70 16.70 -27.76
N VAL A 332 -24.12 17.61 -28.54
CA VAL A 332 -22.68 17.69 -28.80
C VAL A 332 -21.99 18.70 -27.86
N TRP A 333 -22.76 19.48 -27.09
CA TRP A 333 -22.18 20.44 -26.15
C TRP A 333 -21.27 19.71 -25.17
N ALA A 334 -20.07 20.24 -25.06
CA ALA A 334 -19.01 19.71 -24.23
C ALA A 334 -18.45 20.82 -23.34
N SER A 335 -17.57 20.46 -22.42
CA SER A 335 -16.85 21.45 -21.62
C SER A 335 -15.96 22.34 -22.51
N TRP A 336 -15.39 21.78 -23.59
CA TRP A 336 -14.57 22.48 -24.58
C TRP A 336 -15.19 22.31 -25.97
N ASN A 337 -15.61 23.40 -26.61
CA ASN A 337 -16.26 23.34 -27.92
C ASN A 337 -15.41 24.09 -28.95
N CYS A 338 -14.80 23.34 -29.85
CA CYS A 338 -14.02 23.87 -30.94
C CYS A 338 -14.94 24.23 -32.11
N LEU A 339 -14.98 25.51 -32.48
CA LEU A 339 -15.80 26.02 -33.58
C LEU A 339 -14.89 26.39 -34.75
N ASP A 340 -14.87 25.54 -35.77
CA ASP A 340 -14.11 25.77 -36.98
C ASP A 340 -15.03 26.32 -38.08
N PHE A 341 -14.83 27.60 -38.40
CA PHE A 341 -15.60 28.31 -39.43
C PHE A 341 -14.98 28.17 -40.83
N SER A 342 -13.93 27.36 -40.98
CA SER A 342 -13.39 27.01 -42.29
C SER A 342 -14.35 26.08 -43.04
N HIS A 343 -14.16 26.01 -44.36
CA HIS A 343 -14.95 25.11 -45.19
C HIS A 343 -14.53 23.66 -44.97
N LEU A 344 -15.51 22.82 -44.65
CA LEU A 344 -15.31 21.40 -44.37
C LEU A 344 -14.47 20.73 -45.48
N ASN A 345 -13.30 20.24 -45.13
CA ASN A 345 -12.36 19.50 -46.00
C ASN A 345 -11.82 20.26 -47.25
N LYS A 346 -11.89 21.60 -47.35
CA LYS A 346 -11.32 22.35 -48.50
C LYS A 346 -9.79 22.57 -48.41
N ASP A 347 -9.19 22.99 -49.52
CA ASP A 347 -7.77 22.81 -49.87
C ASP A 347 -6.71 23.56 -49.02
N SER A 348 -7.05 24.52 -48.16
CA SER A 348 -6.04 25.31 -47.43
C SER A 348 -6.30 25.41 -45.91
N PRO A 349 -5.24 25.26 -45.07
CA PRO A 349 -5.34 25.53 -43.63
C PRO A 349 -5.60 27.01 -43.37
N SER A 350 -6.48 27.30 -42.41
CA SER A 350 -6.79 28.68 -41.99
C SER A 350 -5.58 29.34 -41.31
N ASP A 351 -5.35 30.62 -41.64
CA ASP A 351 -4.43 31.52 -40.92
C ASP A 351 -5.07 32.13 -39.66
N LYS A 352 -6.40 32.05 -39.49
CA LYS A 352 -7.11 32.53 -38.30
C LYS A 352 -7.03 31.50 -37.18
N ALA A 353 -6.84 31.99 -35.94
CA ALA A 353 -6.96 31.16 -34.75
C ALA A 353 -8.35 30.51 -34.68
N VAL A 354 -8.39 29.29 -34.14
CA VAL A 354 -9.64 28.57 -33.96
C VAL A 354 -10.40 29.15 -32.78
N CYS A 355 -11.73 29.25 -32.91
CA CYS A 355 -12.61 29.70 -31.84
C CYS A 355 -12.86 28.54 -30.87
N VAL A 356 -12.70 28.79 -29.59
CA VAL A 356 -12.99 27.80 -28.54
C VAL A 356 -13.95 28.39 -27.53
N SER A 357 -15.08 27.71 -27.33
CA SER A 357 -16.10 28.09 -26.35
C SER A 357 -16.14 27.08 -25.21
N TYR A 358 -15.82 27.52 -23.99
CA TYR A 358 -15.94 26.72 -22.77
C TYR A 358 -17.35 26.83 -22.22
N TRP A 359 -18.04 25.70 -22.06
CA TRP A 359 -19.29 25.66 -21.30
C TRP A 359 -18.97 25.54 -19.81
N VAL A 360 -18.82 26.69 -19.15
CA VAL A 360 -18.28 26.75 -17.79
C VAL A 360 -19.22 26.15 -16.74
N ASN A 361 -20.51 25.98 -17.05
CA ASN A 361 -21.42 25.19 -16.21
C ASN A 361 -20.93 23.75 -16.03
N SER A 362 -20.51 23.10 -17.12
CA SER A 362 -20.00 21.72 -17.09
C SER A 362 -18.56 21.68 -16.59
N LEU A 363 -17.71 22.55 -17.14
CA LEU A 363 -16.27 22.59 -16.83
C LEU A 363 -16.03 22.96 -15.36
N GLN A 364 -16.69 24.01 -14.85
CA GLN A 364 -16.46 24.52 -13.51
C GLN A 364 -17.59 24.17 -12.53
N ARG A 365 -18.49 23.25 -12.89
CA ARG A 365 -19.63 22.81 -12.05
C ARG A 365 -20.35 23.98 -11.35
N LEU A 366 -20.79 24.96 -12.14
CA LEU A 366 -21.49 26.11 -11.58
C LEU A 366 -22.80 25.68 -10.90
N PRO A 367 -23.28 26.42 -9.88
CA PRO A 367 -24.50 26.07 -9.14
C PRO A 367 -25.71 25.86 -10.05
N GLU A 368 -26.57 24.91 -9.70
CA GLU A 368 -27.86 24.73 -10.38
C GLU A 368 -28.67 26.04 -10.37
N GLY A 369 -29.37 26.32 -11.48
CA GLY A 369 -30.13 27.56 -11.66
C GLY A 369 -29.33 28.77 -12.17
N THR A 370 -28.00 28.67 -12.35
CA THR A 370 -27.16 29.75 -12.91
C THR A 370 -27.56 30.17 -14.35
N GLY A 371 -28.15 29.23 -15.11
CA GLY A 371 -28.32 29.34 -16.56
C GLY A 371 -27.02 29.12 -17.31
N ASP A 372 -27.10 28.91 -18.64
CA ASP A 372 -25.92 28.64 -19.47
C ASP A 372 -24.97 29.85 -19.51
N MET A 373 -23.68 29.57 -19.28
CA MET A 373 -22.59 30.52 -19.23
C MET A 373 -21.43 29.98 -20.07
N PHE A 374 -20.81 30.85 -20.84
CA PHE A 374 -19.74 30.51 -21.76
C PHE A 374 -18.54 31.43 -21.60
N VAL A 375 -17.35 30.86 -21.70
CA VAL A 375 -16.10 31.61 -21.89
C VAL A 375 -15.58 31.31 -23.29
N THR A 376 -15.58 32.29 -24.19
CA THR A 376 -15.18 32.07 -25.59
C THR A 376 -13.90 32.83 -25.92
N LEU A 377 -12.97 32.12 -26.55
CA LEU A 377 -11.69 32.61 -27.02
C LEU A 377 -11.74 32.84 -28.53
N ASN A 378 -11.27 34.02 -28.94
CA ASN A 378 -11.06 34.39 -30.35
C ASN A 378 -12.28 34.12 -31.26
N PRO A 379 -13.50 34.54 -30.88
CA PRO A 379 -14.65 34.28 -31.73
C PRO A 379 -14.53 35.07 -33.05
N PRO A 380 -14.91 34.50 -34.21
CA PRO A 380 -14.81 35.20 -35.49
C PRO A 380 -15.69 36.46 -35.54
N GLN A 381 -16.74 36.48 -34.72
CA GLN A 381 -17.61 37.61 -34.47
C GLN A 381 -17.86 37.68 -32.96
N ALA A 382 -17.85 38.89 -32.40
CA ALA A 382 -18.14 39.08 -30.97
C ALA A 382 -19.55 38.54 -30.63
N PRO A 383 -19.73 37.99 -29.41
CA PRO A 383 -21.06 37.62 -28.91
C PRO A 383 -21.99 38.84 -28.87
N ASP A 384 -23.31 38.58 -28.85
CA ASP A 384 -24.30 39.65 -28.66
C ASP A 384 -23.93 40.50 -27.43
N ALA A 385 -23.88 41.83 -27.62
CA ALA A 385 -23.55 42.78 -26.56
C ALA A 385 -24.51 42.69 -25.37
N ALA A 386 -25.79 42.38 -25.60
CA ALA A 386 -26.78 42.21 -24.54
C ALA A 386 -26.56 40.93 -23.71
N LEU A 387 -25.84 39.95 -24.25
CA LEU A 387 -25.54 38.68 -23.60
C LEU A 387 -24.08 38.61 -23.10
N THR A 388 -23.29 39.66 -23.33
CA THR A 388 -21.90 39.76 -22.91
C THR A 388 -21.80 40.27 -21.47
N VAL A 389 -21.11 39.52 -20.62
CA VAL A 389 -20.87 39.87 -19.21
C VAL A 389 -19.55 40.61 -19.06
N ARG A 390 -18.48 40.08 -19.68
CA ARG A 390 -17.14 40.67 -19.60
C ARG A 390 -16.34 40.38 -20.86
N ARG A 391 -15.48 41.32 -21.24
CA ARG A 391 -14.44 41.15 -22.26
C ARG A 391 -13.09 41.51 -21.65
N LEU A 392 -12.07 40.72 -21.94
CA LEU A 392 -10.68 41.06 -21.64
C LEU A 392 -9.73 40.49 -22.72
N GLN A 393 -8.46 40.88 -22.64
CA GLN A 393 -7.40 40.32 -23.48
C GLN A 393 -6.34 39.67 -22.61
N LEU A 394 -5.88 38.49 -23.01
CA LEU A 394 -4.81 37.73 -22.34
C LEU A 394 -3.69 37.43 -23.34
N SER A 395 -2.44 37.49 -22.90
CA SER A 395 -1.27 37.22 -23.74
C SER A 395 -0.76 35.79 -23.52
N HIS A 396 -0.73 34.96 -24.56
CA HIS A 396 -0.22 33.59 -24.46
C HIS A 396 1.18 33.46 -25.10
N PRO A 397 2.11 32.71 -24.47
CA PRO A 397 3.40 32.40 -25.08
C PRO A 397 3.21 31.50 -26.30
N MET A 398 3.98 31.76 -27.36
CA MET A 398 4.02 30.93 -28.55
C MET A 398 5.24 30.02 -28.51
N PHE A 399 5.03 28.72 -28.75
CA PHE A 399 6.09 27.71 -28.69
C PHE A 399 6.53 27.27 -30.09
N GLY A 400 7.82 27.39 -30.35
CA GLY A 400 8.49 26.99 -31.59
C GLY A 400 9.94 26.56 -31.34
N TYR A 401 10.75 26.52 -32.40
CA TYR A 401 12.17 26.18 -32.28
C TYR A 401 12.95 27.18 -31.41
N GLU A 402 12.67 28.48 -31.56
CA GLU A 402 13.34 29.55 -30.81
C GLU A 402 13.04 29.48 -29.31
N SER A 403 11.77 29.30 -28.91
CA SER A 403 11.39 29.19 -27.50
C SER A 403 11.99 27.96 -26.83
N ARG A 404 12.18 26.86 -27.58
CA ARG A 404 12.83 25.65 -27.09
C ARG A 404 14.31 25.87 -26.83
N GLU A 405 14.99 26.57 -27.72
CA GLU A 405 16.40 26.92 -27.52
C GLU A 405 16.56 27.88 -26.35
N ALA A 406 15.67 28.88 -26.21
CA ALA A 406 15.62 29.75 -25.04
C ALA A 406 15.45 28.97 -23.73
N GLN A 407 14.52 28.02 -23.66
CA GLN A 407 14.31 27.16 -22.49
C GLN A 407 15.55 26.31 -22.18
N ARG A 408 16.23 25.78 -23.20
CA ARG A 408 17.46 24.99 -23.05
C ARG A 408 18.60 25.82 -22.45
N ARG A 409 18.68 27.10 -22.84
CA ARG A 409 19.70 28.07 -22.41
C ARG A 409 19.35 28.81 -21.12
N LEU A 410 18.11 28.72 -20.63
CA LEU A 410 17.68 29.37 -19.38
C LEU A 410 18.61 29.13 -18.19
N PRO A 411 19.18 27.92 -17.95
CA PRO A 411 20.15 27.71 -16.87
C PRO A 411 21.38 28.61 -16.93
N GLU A 412 21.76 29.10 -18.12
CA GLU A 412 22.93 29.97 -18.33
C GLU A 412 22.76 31.31 -17.61
N ILE A 413 21.53 31.83 -17.47
CA ILE A 413 21.26 33.20 -17.00
C ILE A 413 20.74 33.28 -15.56
N GLN A 414 20.48 32.14 -14.90
CA GLN A 414 19.91 32.13 -13.55
C GLN A 414 20.89 32.63 -12.48
N GLY A 415 20.42 33.50 -11.59
CA GLY A 415 21.15 33.99 -10.42
C GLY A 415 22.24 35.03 -10.72
N GLN A 416 22.47 35.37 -11.99
CA GLN A 416 23.51 36.32 -12.38
C GLN A 416 23.22 37.73 -11.87
N GLY A 417 24.10 38.23 -11.01
CA GLY A 417 23.95 39.54 -10.38
C GLY A 417 22.73 39.64 -9.46
N GLY A 418 22.28 38.52 -8.87
CA GLY A 418 21.11 38.48 -7.98
C GLY A 418 19.78 38.53 -8.72
N VAL A 419 19.74 38.21 -10.01
CA VAL A 419 18.51 38.20 -10.81
C VAL A 419 18.16 36.77 -11.21
N TRP A 420 16.90 36.40 -11.03
CA TRP A 420 16.35 35.08 -11.29
C TRP A 420 15.11 35.19 -12.16
N PHE A 421 14.84 34.17 -12.97
CA PHE A 421 13.75 34.17 -13.95
C PHE A 421 12.87 32.93 -13.77
N CYS A 422 11.56 33.12 -13.65
CA CYS A 422 10.61 32.02 -13.68
C CYS A 422 9.32 32.43 -14.38
N GLY A 423 8.56 31.44 -14.86
CA GLY A 423 7.32 31.69 -15.57
C GLY A 423 6.80 30.42 -16.21
N ALA A 424 5.51 30.40 -16.56
CA ALA A 424 4.93 29.29 -17.33
C ALA A 424 5.63 29.09 -18.70
N TRP A 425 6.24 30.15 -19.24
CA TRP A 425 7.04 30.12 -20.47
C TRP A 425 8.31 29.25 -20.37
N CYS A 426 8.74 28.87 -19.17
CA CYS A 426 9.87 27.95 -18.99
C CYS A 426 9.54 26.49 -19.39
N GLY A 427 8.27 26.17 -19.64
CA GLY A 427 7.79 24.86 -20.08
C GLY A 427 6.81 24.95 -21.26
N TYR A 428 5.63 24.36 -21.14
CA TYR A 428 4.60 24.35 -22.19
C TYR A 428 3.54 25.45 -22.03
N GLY A 429 3.76 26.39 -21.11
CA GLY A 429 2.83 27.50 -20.87
C GLY A 429 1.70 27.16 -19.89
N PHE A 430 1.76 26.03 -19.20
CA PHE A 430 0.73 25.60 -18.25
C PHE A 430 1.07 26.03 -16.83
N HIS A 431 0.06 25.94 -15.95
CA HIS A 431 0.17 26.30 -14.54
C HIS A 431 1.26 25.52 -13.81
N GLU A 432 1.36 24.22 -14.07
CA GLU A 432 2.38 23.34 -13.50
C GLU A 432 3.79 23.78 -13.91
N ASP A 433 3.99 24.21 -15.16
CA ASP A 433 5.30 24.69 -15.65
C ASP A 433 5.72 25.94 -14.87
N GLY A 434 4.76 26.81 -14.56
CA GLY A 434 5.01 28.00 -13.77
C GLY A 434 5.50 27.69 -12.37
N ILE A 435 4.95 26.66 -11.71
CA ILE A 435 5.39 26.23 -10.37
C ILE A 435 6.71 25.48 -10.42
N LYS A 436 6.92 24.62 -11.42
CA LYS A 436 8.22 23.95 -11.63
C LYS A 436 9.35 24.96 -11.80
N ALA A 437 9.11 26.05 -12.52
CA ALA A 437 10.07 27.13 -12.67
C ALA A 437 10.36 27.83 -11.33
N ALA A 438 9.33 28.09 -10.52
CA ALA A 438 9.48 28.68 -9.19
C ALA A 438 10.27 27.76 -8.24
N VAL A 439 9.92 26.47 -8.19
CA VAL A 439 10.64 25.44 -7.43
C VAL A 439 12.12 25.41 -7.80
N SER A 440 12.42 25.38 -9.11
CA SER A 440 13.80 25.34 -9.61
C SER A 440 14.60 26.57 -9.16
N VAL A 441 13.98 27.76 -9.18
CA VAL A 441 14.62 29.00 -8.68
C VAL A 441 14.86 28.93 -7.18
N VAL A 442 13.88 28.51 -6.38
CA VAL A 442 14.01 28.45 -4.91
C VAL A 442 15.07 27.44 -4.49
N GLU A 443 15.11 26.26 -5.10
CA GLU A 443 16.15 25.26 -4.85
C GLU A 443 17.54 25.79 -5.22
N ALA A 444 17.67 26.47 -6.36
CA ALA A 444 18.93 27.09 -6.77
C ALA A 444 19.37 28.24 -5.84
N MET A 445 18.43 28.89 -5.16
CA MET A 445 18.68 29.89 -4.11
C MET A 445 19.05 29.27 -2.76
N GLY A 446 19.03 27.93 -2.63
CA GLY A 446 19.32 27.19 -1.40
C GLY A 446 18.11 26.95 -0.50
N GLY A 447 16.89 27.22 -0.98
CA GLY A 447 15.65 26.89 -0.26
C GLY A 447 15.24 25.43 -0.45
N SER A 448 14.43 24.91 0.48
CA SER A 448 13.82 23.58 0.37
C SER A 448 12.34 23.68 -0.03
N VAL A 449 11.84 22.67 -0.73
CA VAL A 449 10.42 22.54 -1.07
C VAL A 449 9.79 21.53 -0.11
N PRO A 450 8.67 21.86 0.57
CA PRO A 450 8.10 20.99 1.59
C PRO A 450 7.36 19.77 1.04
N TRP A 451 7.38 19.56 -0.28
CA TRP A 451 6.66 18.49 -0.96
C TRP A 451 7.46 17.89 -2.11
N ARG A 452 7.12 16.67 -2.53
CA ARG A 452 7.75 15.95 -3.65
C ARG A 452 6.67 15.44 -4.61
N PRO A 453 6.57 15.96 -5.84
CA PRO A 453 5.66 15.44 -6.86
C PRO A 453 5.88 13.95 -7.04
N ARG A 454 4.83 13.17 -6.80
CA ARG A 454 4.82 11.77 -7.16
C ARG A 454 4.00 11.64 -8.45
N PRO A 455 4.56 11.01 -9.50
CA PRO A 455 3.81 10.77 -10.71
C PRO A 455 2.61 9.89 -10.37
N THR A 456 1.40 10.36 -10.69
CA THR A 456 0.24 9.46 -10.70
C THR A 456 0.18 8.77 -12.05
N SER A 457 -0.26 7.50 -12.09
CA SER A 457 -0.49 6.77 -13.33
C SER A 457 -1.97 6.39 -13.39
N PRO A 458 -2.71 6.76 -14.45
CA PRO A 458 -4.09 6.33 -14.60
C PRO A 458 -4.18 4.81 -14.82
N ASN A 459 -3.09 4.16 -15.25
CA ASN A 459 -3.04 2.74 -15.50
C ASN A 459 -2.81 1.94 -14.21
N VAL A 460 -3.76 1.04 -13.91
CA VAL A 460 -3.70 0.07 -12.82
C VAL A 460 -3.75 -1.33 -13.41
N SER A 461 -2.88 -2.26 -12.97
CA SER A 461 -2.94 -3.64 -13.46
C SER A 461 -4.24 -4.32 -13.03
N TRP A 462 -4.68 -5.34 -13.77
CA TRP A 462 -5.90 -6.09 -13.46
C TRP A 462 -5.89 -6.70 -12.05
N SER A 463 -4.75 -7.20 -11.59
CA SER A 463 -4.58 -7.73 -10.23
C SER A 463 -4.80 -6.65 -9.16
N HIS A 464 -4.16 -5.49 -9.31
CA HIS A 464 -4.33 -4.36 -8.39
C HIS A 464 -5.76 -3.82 -8.41
N TRP A 465 -6.41 -3.77 -9.57
CA TRP A 465 -7.81 -3.38 -9.69
C TRP A 465 -8.73 -4.31 -8.87
N LEU A 466 -8.48 -5.62 -8.89
CA LEU A 466 -9.24 -6.58 -8.09
C LEU A 466 -9.04 -6.35 -6.58
N TYR A 467 -7.79 -6.18 -6.12
CA TYR A 467 -7.50 -5.84 -4.72
C TYR A 467 -8.13 -4.52 -4.29
N MET A 468 -8.05 -3.49 -5.13
CA MET A 468 -8.70 -2.20 -4.88
C MET A 468 -10.22 -2.35 -4.75
N ARG A 469 -10.87 -3.19 -5.55
CA ARG A 469 -12.31 -3.47 -5.39
C ARG A 469 -12.64 -4.19 -4.09
N ALA A 470 -11.82 -5.16 -3.69
CA ALA A 470 -12.00 -5.88 -2.42
C ALA A 470 -11.86 -4.92 -1.24
N VAL A 471 -10.78 -4.12 -1.20
CA VAL A 471 -10.57 -3.11 -0.15
C VAL A 471 -11.64 -2.03 -0.19
N LYS A 472 -12.10 -1.59 -1.37
CA LYS A 472 -13.24 -0.67 -1.49
C LYS A 472 -14.49 -1.23 -0.82
N ALA A 473 -14.85 -2.46 -1.16
CA ALA A 473 -16.06 -3.10 -0.61
C ALA A 473 -15.96 -3.26 0.91
N MET A 474 -14.79 -3.67 1.41
CA MET A 474 -14.51 -3.79 2.84
C MET A 474 -14.62 -2.42 3.55
N ALA A 475 -13.88 -1.41 3.08
CA ALA A 475 -13.86 -0.08 3.69
C ALA A 475 -15.24 0.62 3.64
N SER A 476 -16.01 0.45 2.56
CA SER A 476 -17.38 0.99 2.45
C SER A 476 -18.35 0.41 3.49
N LYS A 477 -18.14 -0.83 3.92
CA LYS A 477 -18.93 -1.45 5.00
C LYS A 477 -18.38 -1.15 6.39
N SER A 478 -17.07 -0.89 6.49
CA SER A 478 -16.36 -0.78 7.75
C SER A 478 -16.39 0.63 8.36
N VAL A 479 -16.24 1.68 7.53
CA VAL A 479 -16.16 3.07 8.03
C VAL A 479 -17.57 3.63 8.25
N THR A 480 -18.10 3.40 9.46
CA THR A 480 -19.45 3.83 9.88
C THR A 480 -19.43 5.09 10.76
N LYS A 481 -18.35 5.27 11.54
CA LYS A 481 -18.09 6.45 12.36
C LYS A 481 -16.91 7.24 11.79
N GLY A 482 -17.11 8.52 11.50
CA GLY A 482 -16.08 9.38 10.91
C GLY A 482 -16.00 9.28 9.38
N SER A 483 -14.86 9.66 8.81
CA SER A 483 -14.63 9.51 7.36
C SER A 483 -13.18 9.29 6.98
N MET A 484 -12.97 8.61 5.86
CA MET A 484 -11.66 8.41 5.25
C MET A 484 -11.70 8.75 3.76
N ARG A 485 -10.82 9.65 3.31
CA ARG A 485 -10.63 9.98 1.89
C ARG A 485 -9.29 9.43 1.41
N LEU A 486 -9.30 8.38 0.59
CA LEU A 486 -8.09 7.86 -0.06
C LEU A 486 -7.87 8.57 -1.41
N ILE A 487 -6.70 9.17 -1.60
CA ILE A 487 -6.20 9.67 -2.88
C ILE A 487 -5.33 8.56 -3.47
N LEU A 488 -5.74 8.00 -4.61
CA LEU A 488 -5.09 6.87 -5.24
C LEU A 488 -3.87 7.28 -6.07
N PRO A 489 -2.96 6.33 -6.39
CA PRO A 489 -1.85 6.58 -7.31
C PRO A 489 -2.30 6.96 -8.73
N SER A 490 -3.60 6.86 -9.05
CA SER A 490 -4.18 7.31 -10.32
C SER A 490 -4.82 8.70 -10.24
N GLY A 491 -4.72 9.38 -9.09
CA GLY A 491 -5.41 10.63 -8.79
C GLY A 491 -6.89 10.48 -8.43
N HIS A 492 -7.47 9.29 -8.62
CA HIS A 492 -8.85 9.01 -8.21
C HIS A 492 -9.03 9.08 -6.70
N GLU A 493 -10.22 9.49 -6.25
CA GLU A 493 -10.55 9.52 -4.84
C GLU A 493 -11.53 8.41 -4.48
N MET A 494 -11.34 7.84 -3.31
CA MET A 494 -12.28 6.95 -2.67
C MET A 494 -12.62 7.52 -1.31
N THR A 495 -13.89 7.87 -1.11
CA THR A 495 -14.37 8.44 0.14
C THR A 495 -15.27 7.43 0.84
N PHE A 496 -15.03 7.22 2.13
CA PHE A 496 -15.75 6.32 3.01
C PHE A 496 -16.25 7.08 4.24
N GLY A 497 -17.42 6.69 4.77
CA GLY A 497 -18.09 7.42 5.84
C GLY A 497 -18.70 8.75 5.37
N VAL A 498 -19.07 9.61 6.32
CA VAL A 498 -19.65 10.94 6.05
C VAL A 498 -18.57 12.00 6.21
N PRO A 499 -18.07 12.60 5.12
CA PRO A 499 -17.04 13.64 5.21
C PRO A 499 -17.55 14.84 5.99
N ARG A 500 -16.65 15.45 6.75
CA ARG A 500 -16.95 16.72 7.42
C ARG A 500 -17.04 17.85 6.39
N GLU A 501 -18.06 18.70 6.49
CA GLU A 501 -18.10 19.98 5.79
C GLU A 501 -17.25 21.01 6.57
N GLY A 502 -16.16 21.51 5.95
CA GLY A 502 -15.25 22.50 6.56
C GLY A 502 -13.86 21.95 6.90
N GLY A 503 -12.86 22.84 6.98
CA GLY A 503 -11.43 22.52 7.14
C GLY A 503 -11.04 21.84 8.47
N ALA A 504 -9.75 21.54 8.61
CA ALA A 504 -9.19 20.81 9.75
C ALA A 504 -9.56 21.45 11.09
N VAL A 505 -10.13 20.66 12.00
CA VAL A 505 -10.48 21.13 13.36
C VAL A 505 -9.42 20.68 14.33
N LYS A 506 -8.89 21.63 15.11
CA LYS A 506 -8.06 21.30 16.27
C LYS A 506 -8.90 20.51 17.26
N LEU A 507 -8.61 19.22 17.40
CA LEU A 507 -9.18 18.38 18.45
C LEU A 507 -8.94 19.05 19.82
N PRO A 508 -9.88 18.93 20.78
CA PRO A 508 -9.67 19.43 22.12
C PRO A 508 -8.42 18.78 22.74
N PRO A 509 -7.79 19.44 23.74
CA PRO A 509 -6.67 18.86 24.48
C PRO A 509 -7.00 17.44 24.95
N TRP A 510 -6.01 16.54 24.94
CA TRP A 510 -6.19 15.10 25.22
C TRP A 510 -6.99 14.81 26.49
N HIS A 511 -6.78 15.57 27.57
CA HIS A 511 -7.48 15.45 28.85
C HIS A 511 -8.97 15.82 28.82
N LYS A 512 -9.46 16.41 27.71
CA LYS A 512 -10.88 16.72 27.45
C LYS A 512 -11.49 15.85 26.37
N ARG A 513 -10.73 14.92 25.77
CA ARG A 513 -11.25 14.00 24.75
C ARG A 513 -12.06 12.89 25.42
N LYS A 514 -13.19 12.52 24.83
CA LYS A 514 -13.97 11.34 25.23
C LYS A 514 -13.32 10.07 24.65
N ARG A 515 -13.35 8.95 25.39
CA ARG A 515 -12.84 7.64 24.94
C ARG A 515 -13.94 6.77 24.33
N GLY A 516 -13.53 5.81 23.51
CA GLY A 516 -14.37 4.69 23.11
C GLY A 516 -15.60 5.10 22.28
N PRO A 517 -16.77 4.48 22.51
CA PRO A 517 -17.98 4.72 21.71
C PRO A 517 -18.41 6.20 21.66
N ASP A 518 -18.09 6.97 22.70
CA ASP A 518 -18.48 8.39 22.84
C ASP A 518 -17.42 9.37 22.31
N ALA A 519 -16.30 8.88 21.77
CA ALA A 519 -15.28 9.73 21.13
C ALA A 519 -15.85 10.48 19.93
N GLU A 520 -15.37 11.70 19.67
CA GLU A 520 -15.76 12.45 18.47
C GLU A 520 -15.37 11.68 17.19
N PRO A 521 -16.18 11.70 16.12
CA PRO A 521 -15.83 11.09 14.85
C PRO A 521 -14.52 11.68 14.29
N LEU A 522 -13.58 10.80 13.93
CA LEU A 522 -12.32 11.20 13.31
C LEU A 522 -12.44 11.25 11.78
N HIS A 523 -11.69 12.15 11.16
CA HIS A 523 -11.72 12.37 9.72
C HIS A 523 -10.30 12.44 9.18
N THR A 524 -9.97 11.55 8.25
CA THR A 524 -8.61 11.44 7.73
C THR A 524 -8.59 11.45 6.21
N ARG A 525 -7.50 12.00 5.66
CA ARG A 525 -7.16 11.91 4.24
C ARG A 525 -5.84 11.17 4.12
N VAL A 526 -5.80 10.24 3.19
CA VAL A 526 -4.66 9.33 3.00
C VAL A 526 -4.27 9.34 1.54
N ARG A 527 -3.02 9.68 1.25
CA ARG A 527 -2.46 9.55 -0.10
C ARG A 527 -1.80 8.20 -0.23
N VAL A 528 -2.33 7.38 -1.13
CA VAL A 528 -1.74 6.10 -1.54
C VAL A 528 -0.83 6.37 -2.73
N HIS A 529 0.44 6.04 -2.59
CA HIS A 529 1.49 6.25 -3.59
C HIS A 529 1.75 4.99 -4.42
N ASP A 530 1.53 3.81 -3.84
CA ASP A 530 1.74 2.51 -4.50
C ASP A 530 0.52 1.61 -4.30
N THR A 531 0.10 0.92 -5.37
CA THR A 531 -1.01 -0.03 -5.34
C THR A 531 -0.74 -1.29 -4.52
N ASN A 532 0.52 -1.58 -4.18
CA ASN A 532 0.91 -2.63 -3.23
C ASN A 532 0.23 -2.48 -1.86
N PHE A 533 -0.11 -1.25 -1.47
CA PHE A 533 -0.94 -0.94 -0.30
C PHE A 533 -2.20 -1.82 -0.23
N PHE A 534 -2.91 -1.96 -1.35
CA PHE A 534 -4.16 -2.72 -1.40
C PHE A 534 -3.96 -4.22 -1.27
N SER A 535 -2.90 -4.76 -1.89
CA SER A 535 -2.62 -6.19 -1.82
C SER A 535 -2.13 -6.58 -0.42
N ARG A 536 -1.27 -5.77 0.21
CA ARG A 536 -0.80 -5.99 1.58
C ARG A 536 -1.93 -5.94 2.59
N ILE A 537 -2.80 -4.93 2.53
CA ILE A 537 -3.95 -4.83 3.44
C ILE A 537 -4.90 -6.01 3.23
N ALA A 538 -5.17 -6.41 1.99
CA ALA A 538 -6.04 -7.55 1.73
C ALA A 538 -5.47 -8.89 2.23
N ASN A 539 -4.14 -9.03 2.28
CA ASN A 539 -3.47 -10.27 2.68
C ASN A 539 -3.17 -10.35 4.19
N ASP A 540 -2.71 -9.25 4.79
CA ASP A 540 -2.12 -9.23 6.15
C ASP A 540 -2.68 -8.11 7.04
N THR A 541 -3.78 -7.46 6.63
CA THR A 541 -4.56 -6.49 7.42
C THR A 541 -3.74 -5.45 8.20
N ASP A 542 -3.64 -5.53 9.53
CA ASP A 542 -2.89 -4.59 10.37
C ASP A 542 -1.37 -4.65 10.12
N ILE A 543 -0.79 -5.85 9.96
CA ILE A 543 0.60 -6.03 9.53
C ILE A 543 0.79 -5.45 8.14
N GLY A 544 -0.13 -5.76 7.22
CA GLY A 544 -0.11 -5.23 5.86
C GLY A 544 -0.17 -3.70 5.85
N LEU A 545 -0.99 -3.10 6.72
CA LEU A 545 -1.11 -1.66 6.90
C LEU A 545 0.17 -1.03 7.43
N GLY A 546 0.79 -1.65 8.45
CA GLY A 546 2.05 -1.17 9.01
C GLY A 546 3.22 -1.33 8.05
N GLU A 547 3.33 -2.46 7.35
CA GLU A 547 4.37 -2.68 6.34
C GLU A 547 4.22 -1.73 5.15
N SER A 548 2.99 -1.50 4.66
CA SER A 548 2.74 -0.51 3.59
C SER A 548 3.20 0.89 4.02
N TYR A 549 3.01 1.24 5.30
CA TYR A 549 3.50 2.51 5.83
C TYR A 549 5.02 2.52 5.86
N MET A 550 5.66 1.48 6.41
CA MET A 550 7.12 1.35 6.49
C MET A 550 7.79 1.51 5.12
N TYR A 551 7.22 0.93 4.07
CA TYR A 551 7.75 1.01 2.70
C TYR A 551 7.38 2.31 1.96
N GLY A 552 6.66 3.24 2.60
CA GLY A 552 6.31 4.53 1.99
C GLY A 552 5.26 4.43 0.87
N GLU A 553 4.44 3.37 0.90
CA GLU A 553 3.38 3.09 -0.09
C GLU A 553 2.16 3.99 0.13
N TYR A 554 1.98 4.58 1.32
CA TYR A 554 0.98 5.60 1.61
C TYR A 554 1.45 6.56 2.71
N ASP A 555 0.84 7.75 2.74
CA ASP A 555 1.00 8.73 3.81
C ASP A 555 -0.38 9.35 4.15
N PRO A 556 -0.85 9.23 5.41
CA PRO A 556 -1.98 10.01 5.90
C PRO A 556 -1.55 11.43 6.30
N ASP A 557 -2.50 12.37 6.30
CA ASP A 557 -2.28 13.72 6.83
C ASP A 557 -1.84 13.67 8.31
N ASP A 558 -2.52 12.82 9.10
CA ASP A 558 -2.15 12.46 10.47
C ASP A 558 -2.29 10.94 10.66
N LEU A 559 -1.20 10.29 11.08
CA LEU A 559 -1.14 8.83 11.19
C LEU A 559 -1.95 8.32 12.39
N THR A 560 -1.93 9.02 13.52
CA THR A 560 -2.67 8.65 14.71
C THR A 560 -4.18 8.79 14.46
N GLU A 561 -4.63 9.86 13.80
CA GLU A 561 -6.05 10.02 13.41
C GLU A 561 -6.47 8.96 12.39
N PHE A 562 -5.61 8.62 11.41
CA PHE A 562 -5.91 7.57 10.45
C PHE A 562 -6.11 6.20 11.13
N VAL A 563 -5.18 5.80 12.00
CA VAL A 563 -5.35 4.57 12.79
C VAL A 563 -6.57 4.68 13.70
N GLY A 564 -6.81 5.85 14.30
CA GLY A 564 -7.98 6.14 15.13
C GLY A 564 -9.32 5.91 14.42
N VAL A 565 -9.45 6.32 13.15
CA VAL A 565 -10.64 6.02 12.32
C VAL A 565 -10.84 4.50 12.20
N LEU A 566 -9.77 3.73 11.98
CA LEU A 566 -9.86 2.28 11.89
C LEU A 566 -10.24 1.66 13.25
N THR A 567 -9.65 2.12 14.35
CA THR A 567 -9.93 1.63 15.70
C THR A 567 -11.36 1.94 16.15
N GLN A 568 -11.89 3.13 15.85
CA GLN A 568 -13.30 3.50 16.13
C GLN A 568 -14.30 2.60 15.40
N ASN A 569 -13.86 1.93 14.33
CA ASN A 569 -14.68 1.07 13.48
C ASN A 569 -14.25 -0.41 13.57
N ILE A 570 -13.43 -0.81 14.56
CA ILE A 570 -12.76 -2.12 14.58
C ILE A 570 -13.73 -3.31 14.50
N ALA A 571 -14.92 -3.20 15.11
CA ALA A 571 -15.94 -4.25 15.03
C ALA A 571 -16.46 -4.45 13.60
N ALA A 572 -16.73 -3.34 12.89
CA ALA A 572 -17.18 -3.36 11.51
C ALA A 572 -16.05 -3.78 10.54
N VAL A 573 -14.80 -3.35 10.83
CA VAL A 573 -13.59 -3.80 10.12
C VAL A 573 -13.45 -5.32 10.25
N ASN A 574 -13.46 -5.86 11.47
CA ASN A 574 -13.33 -7.30 11.72
C ASN A 574 -14.47 -8.11 11.06
N ALA A 575 -15.70 -7.61 11.11
CA ALA A 575 -16.84 -8.24 10.44
C ALA A 575 -16.67 -8.27 8.92
N ALA A 576 -16.37 -7.11 8.29
CA ALA A 576 -16.14 -7.03 6.85
C ALA A 576 -14.92 -7.84 6.40
N GLN A 577 -13.91 -7.96 7.25
CA GLN A 577 -12.71 -8.75 7.01
C GLN A 577 -13.00 -10.26 7.05
N SER A 578 -13.92 -10.72 7.91
CA SER A 578 -14.36 -12.11 7.92
C SER A 578 -15.05 -12.52 6.61
N GLU A 579 -15.69 -11.57 5.91
CA GLU A 579 -16.31 -11.78 4.60
C GLU A 579 -15.30 -11.91 3.44
N LEU A 580 -14.04 -11.49 3.63
CA LEU A 580 -12.97 -11.66 2.63
C LEU A 580 -12.52 -13.13 2.50
N GLY A 581 -13.03 -14.02 3.36
CA GLY A 581 -12.91 -15.46 3.23
C GLY A 581 -11.46 -15.95 3.24
N ILE A 582 -11.05 -16.59 2.13
CA ILE A 582 -9.80 -17.36 2.02
C ILE A 582 -8.55 -16.48 2.17
N ALA A 583 -8.55 -15.23 1.67
CA ALA A 583 -7.37 -14.36 1.69
C ALA A 583 -6.94 -13.98 3.13
N ASN A 584 -7.91 -13.52 3.94
CA ASN A 584 -7.70 -13.20 5.36
C ASN A 584 -7.30 -14.43 6.18
N TRP A 585 -7.93 -15.58 5.89
CA TRP A 585 -7.64 -16.83 6.59
C TRP A 585 -6.21 -17.34 6.34
N VAL A 586 -5.68 -17.19 5.13
CA VAL A 586 -4.32 -17.60 4.76
C VAL A 586 -3.26 -16.77 5.50
N GLY A 587 -3.37 -15.44 5.47
CA GLY A 587 -2.44 -14.55 6.18
C GLY A 587 -2.42 -14.87 7.68
N THR A 588 -3.60 -14.93 8.30
CA THR A 588 -3.75 -15.21 9.73
C THR A 588 -3.10 -16.54 10.15
N LYS A 589 -3.27 -17.63 9.37
CA LYS A 589 -2.71 -18.95 9.73
C LYS A 589 -1.20 -19.08 9.49
N LEU A 590 -0.66 -18.45 8.44
CA LEU A 590 0.80 -18.37 8.24
C LEU A 590 1.46 -17.63 9.40
N GLN A 591 0.82 -16.59 9.89
CA GLN A 591 1.27 -15.81 11.04
C GLN A 591 1.17 -16.61 12.35
N THR A 592 0.09 -17.37 12.60
CA THR A 592 0.00 -18.25 13.77
C THR A 592 1.17 -19.27 13.79
N LEU A 593 1.57 -19.81 12.64
CA LEU A 593 2.72 -20.73 12.54
C LEU A 593 4.06 -20.02 12.81
N ALA A 594 4.25 -18.82 12.29
CA ALA A 594 5.45 -18.02 12.57
C ALA A 594 5.54 -17.63 14.06
N HIS A 595 4.41 -17.44 14.74
CA HIS A 595 4.34 -17.14 16.16
C HIS A 595 4.84 -18.31 17.03
N PHE A 596 4.49 -19.55 16.70
CA PHE A 596 4.99 -20.73 17.44
C PHE A 596 6.52 -20.86 17.42
N ALA A 597 7.20 -20.31 16.40
CA ALA A 597 8.66 -20.30 16.32
C ALA A 597 9.34 -19.28 17.26
N ARG A 598 8.57 -18.43 17.96
CA ARG A 598 9.03 -17.34 18.85
C ARG A 598 8.57 -17.51 20.31
N ALA A 599 8.32 -18.75 20.76
CA ALA A 599 7.82 -19.05 22.10
C ALA A 599 8.72 -18.49 23.23
N ASN A 600 8.11 -17.99 24.32
CA ASN A 600 8.79 -17.39 25.48
C ASN A 600 9.33 -18.43 26.49
N THR A 601 10.08 -19.42 26.00
CA THR A 601 10.91 -20.27 26.87
C THR A 601 12.04 -19.44 27.49
N ILE A 602 12.80 -19.94 28.48
CA ILE A 602 13.92 -19.18 29.08
C ILE A 602 14.93 -18.71 28.01
N GLU A 603 15.32 -19.60 27.08
CA GLU A 603 16.20 -19.27 25.96
C GLU A 603 15.53 -18.34 24.93
N GLY A 604 14.23 -18.55 24.66
CA GLY A 604 13.44 -17.74 23.74
C GLY A 604 13.25 -16.30 24.24
N SER A 605 12.91 -16.11 25.51
CA SER A 605 12.76 -14.80 26.17
C SER A 605 14.07 -14.01 26.08
N ARG A 606 15.22 -14.64 26.34
CA ARG A 606 16.53 -13.99 26.19
C ARG A 606 16.77 -13.53 24.75
N LYS A 607 16.48 -14.38 23.76
CA LYS A 607 16.64 -14.04 22.33
C LYS A 607 15.71 -12.89 21.89
N ASN A 608 14.43 -12.97 22.26
CA ASN A 608 13.42 -11.96 21.91
C ASN A 608 13.77 -10.59 22.52
N ILE A 609 14.26 -10.56 23.76
CA ILE A 609 14.71 -9.35 24.44
C ILE A 609 16.00 -8.82 23.80
N ASN A 610 16.96 -9.69 23.45
CA ASN A 610 18.17 -9.25 22.74
C ASN A 610 17.81 -8.57 21.41
N GLU A 611 16.98 -9.18 20.57
CA GLU A 611 16.54 -8.60 19.29
C GLU A 611 15.89 -7.21 19.42
N HIS A 612 15.23 -6.91 20.55
CA HIS A 612 14.61 -5.59 20.80
C HIS A 612 15.59 -4.57 21.39
N TYR A 613 16.43 -4.96 22.36
CA TYR A 613 17.35 -4.06 23.06
C TYR A 613 18.75 -3.94 22.41
N ASP A 614 19.08 -4.78 21.41
CA ASP A 614 20.29 -4.66 20.56
C ASP A 614 20.28 -3.42 19.67
N LEU A 615 19.19 -2.64 19.64
CA LEU A 615 19.10 -1.35 18.95
C LEU A 615 19.99 -0.26 19.58
N GLY A 616 20.52 -0.50 20.79
CA GLY A 616 21.50 0.35 21.46
C GLY A 616 20.89 1.50 22.27
N ASN A 617 21.51 1.83 23.41
CA ASN A 617 21.05 2.91 24.31
C ASN A 617 21.04 4.29 23.64
N ASP A 618 21.87 4.51 22.62
CA ASP A 618 21.94 5.78 21.87
C ASP A 618 20.62 6.11 21.17
N MET A 619 19.93 5.10 20.63
CA MET A 619 18.61 5.28 20.01
C MET A 619 17.56 5.67 21.06
N TYR A 620 17.46 4.92 22.16
CA TYR A 620 16.48 5.17 23.22
C TYR A 620 16.63 6.55 23.85
N ARG A 621 17.88 7.04 23.97
CA ARG A 621 18.18 8.37 24.50
C ARG A 621 17.52 9.51 23.70
N LEU A 622 17.26 9.32 22.41
CA LEU A 622 16.69 10.36 21.54
C LEU A 622 15.23 10.68 21.89
N PHE A 623 14.48 9.74 22.48
CA PHE A 623 13.07 9.96 22.81
C PHE A 623 12.71 9.76 24.29
N LEU A 624 13.48 8.98 25.06
CA LEU A 624 13.27 8.87 26.50
C LEU A 624 13.66 10.16 27.24
N ASP A 625 13.27 10.26 28.50
CA ASP A 625 13.75 11.29 29.44
C ASP A 625 14.82 10.73 30.39
N ASP A 626 15.36 11.58 31.26
CA ASP A 626 16.47 11.24 32.18
C ASP A 626 16.12 10.20 33.24
N THR A 627 14.84 9.84 33.43
CA THR A 627 14.48 8.69 34.26
C THR A 627 14.86 7.36 33.62
N TRP A 628 15.03 7.32 32.29
CA TRP A 628 15.24 6.10 31.48
C TRP A 628 14.11 5.07 31.64
N MET A 629 12.87 5.55 31.76
CA MET A 629 11.70 4.68 31.81
C MET A 629 11.07 4.52 30.43
N TYR A 630 11.24 3.34 29.82
CA TYR A 630 10.49 2.95 28.61
C TYR A 630 9.16 2.28 29.00
N SER A 631 8.29 3.05 29.65
CA SER A 631 6.97 2.64 30.15
C SER A 631 6.05 3.86 30.27
N SER A 632 4.73 3.67 30.46
CA SER A 632 3.79 4.79 30.65
C SER A 632 4.14 5.71 31.81
N GLY A 633 4.09 7.04 31.63
CA GLY A 633 4.05 8.01 32.72
C GLY A 633 2.66 8.14 33.36
N VAL A 634 2.52 9.04 34.35
CA VAL A 634 1.25 9.48 34.95
C VAL A 634 1.23 11.01 35.01
N PHE A 635 0.25 11.66 34.38
CA PHE A 635 0.19 13.12 34.29
C PHE A 635 -0.81 13.66 35.31
N ASN A 636 -0.32 14.44 36.27
CA ASN A 636 -1.17 15.14 37.25
C ASN A 636 -1.67 16.49 36.68
N SER A 637 -0.92 17.07 35.74
CA SER A 637 -1.26 18.30 35.02
C SER A 637 -1.00 18.16 33.52
N PRO A 638 -1.78 18.83 32.64
CA PRO A 638 -1.50 18.90 31.20
C PRO A 638 -0.14 19.54 30.84
N THR A 639 0.50 20.23 31.79
CA THR A 639 1.81 20.87 31.63
C THR A 639 2.96 20.00 32.15
N ASP A 640 2.68 18.83 32.70
CA ASP A 640 3.72 17.93 33.18
C ASP A 640 4.62 17.51 32.01
N THR A 641 5.93 17.60 32.24
CA THR A 641 6.91 17.08 31.28
C THR A 641 6.93 15.55 31.32
N LEU A 642 7.51 14.92 30.29
CA LEU A 642 7.70 13.47 30.28
C LEU A 642 8.49 13.00 31.53
N TYR A 643 9.52 13.74 31.92
CA TYR A 643 10.28 13.46 33.13
C TYR A 643 9.40 13.52 34.39
N GLN A 644 8.59 14.58 34.53
CA GLN A 644 7.71 14.73 35.68
C GLN A 644 6.65 13.63 35.73
N SER A 645 6.08 13.23 34.58
CA SER A 645 5.08 12.18 34.53
C SER A 645 5.65 10.81 34.89
N GLN A 646 6.91 10.53 34.55
CA GLN A 646 7.60 9.33 35.00
C GLN A 646 7.81 9.35 36.53
N LEU A 647 8.24 10.48 37.12
CA LEU A 647 8.36 10.59 38.57
C LEU A 647 7.02 10.38 39.29
N ASN A 648 5.96 11.03 38.81
CA ASN A 648 4.60 10.86 39.34
C ASN A 648 4.18 9.37 39.33
N LYS A 649 4.44 8.65 38.23
CA LYS A 649 4.16 7.21 38.12
C LYS A 649 4.94 6.39 39.15
N LEU A 650 6.24 6.64 39.28
CA LEU A 650 7.09 5.89 40.22
C LEU A 650 6.63 6.12 41.67
N ASP A 651 6.31 7.36 42.02
CA ASP A 651 5.81 7.73 43.36
C ASP A 651 4.44 7.12 43.64
N LEU A 652 3.55 7.06 42.64
CA LEU A 652 2.26 6.39 42.75
C LEU A 652 2.41 4.88 43.02
N ILE A 653 3.37 4.21 42.36
CA ILE A 653 3.67 2.79 42.62
C ILE A 653 4.22 2.61 44.04
N ILE A 654 5.14 3.48 44.49
CA ILE A 654 5.69 3.47 45.85
C ILE A 654 4.57 3.62 46.89
N GLN A 655 3.64 4.55 46.65
CA GLN A 655 2.47 4.78 47.50
C GLN A 655 1.57 3.54 47.57
N LYS A 656 1.25 2.92 46.41
CA LYS A 656 0.43 1.69 46.35
C LYS A 656 1.08 0.48 47.02
N CYS A 657 2.41 0.41 47.01
CA CYS A 657 3.14 -0.61 47.73
C CYS A 657 3.06 -0.42 49.25
N GLU A 658 2.85 0.81 49.73
CA GLU A 658 2.97 1.18 51.15
C GLU A 658 4.36 0.80 51.69
N LEU A 659 5.42 1.20 50.96
CA LEU A 659 6.81 0.86 51.28
C LEU A 659 7.27 1.47 52.61
N LYS A 660 7.94 0.65 53.42
CA LYS A 660 8.60 1.06 54.67
C LYS A 660 10.13 0.93 54.56
N PRO A 661 10.90 1.66 55.38
CA PRO A 661 12.37 1.55 55.39
C PRO A 661 12.90 0.15 55.70
N THR A 662 12.11 -0.68 56.38
CA THR A 662 12.45 -2.05 56.77
C THR A 662 12.10 -3.10 55.70
N ASP A 663 11.35 -2.72 54.66
CA ASP A 663 10.85 -3.66 53.67
C ASP A 663 11.96 -4.14 52.73
N ARG A 664 11.86 -5.40 52.31
CA ARG A 664 12.60 -5.97 51.19
C ARG A 664 11.68 -5.98 49.96
N LEU A 665 12.08 -5.23 48.92
CA LEU A 665 11.34 -5.08 47.68
C LEU A 665 12.01 -5.85 46.55
N LEU A 666 11.26 -6.70 45.85
CA LEU A 666 11.68 -7.29 44.57
C LEU A 666 11.12 -6.48 43.40
N GLU A 667 11.96 -6.06 42.47
CA GLU A 667 11.55 -5.48 41.19
C GLU A 667 11.86 -6.46 40.06
N ILE A 668 10.82 -7.03 39.45
CA ILE A 668 10.93 -7.94 38.30
C ILE A 668 10.99 -7.10 37.02
N GLY A 669 12.12 -7.16 36.30
CA GLY A 669 12.35 -6.36 35.10
C GLY A 669 12.75 -4.92 35.43
N CYS A 670 13.87 -4.73 36.12
CA CYS A 670 14.25 -3.43 36.67
C CYS A 670 14.74 -2.38 35.64
N GLY A 671 14.78 -2.73 34.37
CA GLY A 671 15.22 -1.86 33.27
C GLY A 671 16.57 -1.19 33.57
N TRP A 672 16.64 0.13 33.36
CA TRP A 672 17.81 0.96 33.64
C TRP A 672 17.86 1.49 35.09
N GLY A 673 17.16 0.84 36.03
CA GLY A 673 17.21 1.12 37.47
C GLY A 673 16.42 2.35 37.94
N GLY A 674 15.54 2.91 37.10
CA GLY A 674 14.80 4.14 37.41
C GLY A 674 13.92 4.00 38.67
N PHE A 675 13.13 2.93 38.77
CA PHE A 675 12.30 2.67 39.93
C PHE A 675 13.12 2.26 41.15
N ALA A 676 14.06 1.32 41.03
CA ALA A 676 14.91 0.89 42.14
C ALA A 676 15.59 2.06 42.87
N VAL A 677 16.18 3.00 42.11
CA VAL A 677 16.80 4.20 42.67
C VAL A 677 15.77 5.10 43.35
N ARG A 678 14.61 5.34 42.72
CA ARG A 678 13.55 6.20 43.29
C ARG A 678 12.98 5.61 44.58
N ALA A 679 12.66 4.31 44.58
CA ALA A 679 12.10 3.60 45.73
C ALA A 679 13.07 3.57 46.92
N ALA A 680 14.35 3.27 46.69
CA ALA A 680 15.37 3.28 47.74
C ALA A 680 15.56 4.68 48.35
N LYS A 681 15.57 5.74 47.52
CA LYS A 681 15.69 7.13 48.01
C LYS A 681 14.44 7.60 48.77
N ALA A 682 13.25 7.30 48.26
CA ALA A 682 12.00 7.81 48.83
C ALA A 682 11.59 7.10 50.11
N SER A 683 11.86 5.79 50.23
CA SER A 683 11.39 4.97 51.36
C SER A 683 12.50 4.45 52.27
N GLY A 684 13.76 4.43 51.81
CA GLY A 684 14.87 3.81 52.53
C GLY A 684 14.86 2.28 52.52
N CYS A 685 13.93 1.62 51.81
CA CYS A 685 13.85 0.17 51.72
C CYS A 685 15.07 -0.46 51.02
N HIS A 686 15.20 -1.78 51.11
CA HIS A 686 16.19 -2.51 50.31
C HIS A 686 15.52 -3.06 49.04
N VAL A 687 16.05 -2.70 47.88
CA VAL A 687 15.52 -3.12 46.57
C VAL A 687 16.43 -4.19 45.96
N THR A 688 15.85 -5.29 45.52
CA THR A 688 16.49 -6.27 44.66
C THR A 688 15.85 -6.17 43.27
N GLY A 689 16.56 -5.61 42.31
CA GLY A 689 16.12 -5.53 40.91
C GLY A 689 16.69 -6.66 40.08
N ILE A 690 15.90 -7.23 39.17
CA ILE A 690 16.37 -8.29 38.26
C ILE A 690 16.16 -7.89 36.80
N THR A 691 17.14 -8.22 35.94
CA THR A 691 17.06 -8.04 34.49
C THR A 691 17.78 -9.17 33.76
N ILE A 692 17.35 -9.47 32.54
CA ILE A 692 18.00 -10.41 31.62
C ILE A 692 18.68 -9.72 30.42
N SER A 693 18.70 -8.38 30.40
CA SER A 693 19.47 -7.59 29.44
C SER A 693 20.81 -7.18 30.05
N GLU A 694 21.91 -7.54 29.38
CA GLU A 694 23.26 -7.23 29.85
C GLU A 694 23.53 -5.72 29.85
N GLU A 695 23.05 -5.00 28.83
CA GLU A 695 23.19 -3.55 28.71
C GLU A 695 22.42 -2.80 29.81
N GLN A 696 21.19 -3.25 30.12
CA GLN A 696 20.42 -2.71 31.24
C GLN A 696 21.10 -2.99 32.58
N TYR A 697 21.64 -4.20 32.76
CA TYR A 697 22.37 -4.58 33.97
C TYR A 697 23.57 -3.66 34.21
N LYS A 698 24.44 -3.48 33.21
CA LYS A 698 25.60 -2.58 33.28
C LYS A 698 25.19 -1.15 33.61
N PHE A 699 24.21 -0.61 32.86
CA PHE A 699 23.72 0.76 33.09
C PHE A 699 23.14 0.94 34.49
N CYS A 700 22.35 -0.03 34.97
CA CYS A 700 21.75 0.00 36.29
C CYS A 700 22.81 0.00 37.40
N GLN A 701 23.86 -0.84 37.27
CA GLN A 701 24.98 -0.86 38.22
C GLN A 701 25.72 0.49 38.27
N GLU A 702 26.03 1.07 37.11
CA GLU A 702 26.68 2.38 37.03
C GLU A 702 25.82 3.48 37.65
N ARG A 703 24.52 3.46 37.38
CA ARG A 703 23.57 4.41 37.96
C ARG A 703 23.53 4.27 39.49
N ILE A 704 23.41 3.07 40.03
CA ILE A 704 23.37 2.83 41.49
C ILE A 704 24.65 3.32 42.15
N LYS A 705 25.80 3.07 41.52
CA LYS A 705 27.10 3.57 42.00
C LYS A 705 27.15 5.10 42.01
N ARG A 706 26.71 5.75 40.92
CA ARG A 706 26.65 7.21 40.79
C ARG A 706 25.74 7.85 41.85
N GLU A 707 24.63 7.19 42.17
CA GLU A 707 23.67 7.67 43.18
C GLU A 707 24.05 7.29 44.62
N GLY A 708 25.12 6.53 44.84
CA GLY A 708 25.59 6.12 46.17
C GLY A 708 24.68 5.13 46.90
N LEU A 709 23.95 4.28 46.17
CA LEU A 709 22.91 3.40 46.73
C LEU A 709 23.30 1.93 46.82
N GLN A 710 24.60 1.61 46.76
CA GLN A 710 25.09 0.23 46.70
C GLN A 710 24.68 -0.63 47.91
N ASP A 711 24.47 -0.02 49.08
CA ASP A 711 24.01 -0.71 50.29
C ASP A 711 22.49 -0.97 50.33
N ARG A 712 21.74 -0.32 49.43
CA ARG A 712 20.27 -0.31 49.41
C ARG A 712 19.68 -0.93 48.15
N VAL A 713 20.43 -1.01 47.05
CA VAL A 713 19.97 -1.57 45.79
C VAL A 713 20.92 -2.67 45.32
N THR A 714 20.41 -3.88 45.22
CA THR A 714 21.07 -5.03 44.62
C THR A 714 20.49 -5.28 43.24
N VAL A 715 21.32 -5.46 42.21
CA VAL A 715 20.86 -5.83 40.86
C VAL A 715 21.39 -7.20 40.51
N LEU A 716 20.52 -8.08 40.01
CA LEU A 716 20.89 -9.42 39.58
C LEU A 716 20.65 -9.58 38.07
N PHE A 717 21.64 -10.15 37.39
CA PHE A 717 21.50 -10.57 36.00
C PHE A 717 20.97 -12.01 35.96
N CYS A 718 19.66 -12.17 36.08
CA CYS A 718 19.01 -13.48 36.10
C CYS A 718 17.56 -13.40 35.62
N ASP A 719 17.04 -14.55 35.16
CA ASP A 719 15.62 -14.72 34.88
C ASP A 719 14.85 -14.91 36.19
N TYR A 720 13.67 -14.30 36.30
CA TYR A 720 12.82 -14.39 37.50
C TYR A 720 12.41 -15.83 37.82
N ARG A 721 12.36 -16.72 36.82
CA ARG A 721 12.10 -18.16 36.97
C ARG A 721 13.24 -18.91 37.66
N CYS A 722 14.42 -18.31 37.78
CA CYS A 722 15.60 -18.90 38.44
C CYS A 722 15.80 -18.41 39.89
N MET A 723 14.77 -17.81 40.50
CA MET A 723 14.84 -17.17 41.84
C MET A 723 14.39 -18.08 43.00
N ASP A 724 14.38 -19.39 42.79
CA ASP A 724 13.84 -20.37 43.75
C ASP A 724 14.50 -20.33 45.15
N HIS A 725 15.77 -19.92 45.22
CA HIS A 725 16.53 -19.77 46.46
C HIS A 725 16.09 -18.56 47.32
N MET A 726 15.24 -17.68 46.78
CA MET A 726 14.76 -16.45 47.42
C MET A 726 13.25 -16.49 47.78
N LYS A 727 12.64 -17.68 47.81
CA LYS A 727 11.23 -17.85 48.19
C LYS A 727 10.93 -17.21 49.56
N HIS A 728 9.77 -16.58 49.67
CA HIS A 728 9.28 -15.91 50.88
C HIS A 728 10.22 -14.85 51.47
N SER A 729 11.08 -14.25 50.65
CA SER A 729 12.10 -13.30 51.12
C SER A 729 11.68 -11.83 51.02
N PHE A 730 10.56 -11.52 50.37
CA PHE A 730 10.17 -10.15 50.04
C PHE A 730 8.84 -9.73 50.69
N ASP A 731 8.83 -8.51 51.21
CA ASP A 731 7.64 -7.89 51.79
C ASP A 731 6.76 -7.28 50.68
N LYS A 732 7.42 -6.78 49.62
CA LYS A 732 6.79 -6.10 48.49
C LYS A 732 7.38 -6.60 47.17
N LEU A 733 6.58 -6.55 46.12
CA LEU A 733 7.00 -6.88 44.76
C LEU A 733 6.47 -5.85 43.78
N VAL A 734 7.29 -5.45 42.82
CA VAL A 734 6.91 -4.56 41.72
C VAL A 734 7.29 -5.18 40.39
N SER A 735 6.43 -5.02 39.40
CA SER A 735 6.69 -5.42 38.03
C SER A 735 6.05 -4.38 37.10
N ILE A 736 6.86 -3.64 36.36
CA ILE A 736 6.40 -2.52 35.52
C ILE A 736 6.51 -2.92 34.07
N GLU A 737 5.36 -3.17 33.42
CA GLU A 737 5.26 -3.51 31.99
C GLU A 737 6.19 -4.65 31.57
N MET A 738 6.37 -5.63 32.48
CA MET A 738 7.12 -6.87 32.24
C MET A 738 6.19 -8.01 31.80
N ILE A 739 4.94 -8.04 32.28
CA ILE A 739 4.00 -9.16 32.06
C ILE A 739 3.73 -9.40 30.56
N GLU A 740 3.89 -8.36 29.74
CA GLU A 740 3.78 -8.36 28.30
C GLU A 740 4.84 -9.26 27.63
N ALA A 741 5.96 -9.51 28.29
CA ALA A 741 7.02 -10.39 27.79
C ALA A 741 6.87 -11.86 28.24
N VAL A 742 5.85 -12.17 29.07
CA VAL A 742 5.67 -13.52 29.66
C VAL A 742 5.08 -14.51 28.64
N GLY A 743 4.11 -14.07 27.83
CA GLY A 743 3.33 -14.95 26.95
C GLY A 743 2.14 -15.60 27.66
N HIS A 744 1.07 -15.87 26.92
CA HIS A 744 -0.19 -16.41 27.45
C HIS A 744 0.02 -17.70 28.26
N GLU A 745 0.83 -18.61 27.73
CA GLU A 745 1.05 -19.96 28.27
C GLU A 745 1.78 -19.93 29.63
N ASN A 746 2.55 -18.88 29.89
CA ASN A 746 3.40 -18.78 31.08
C ASN A 746 2.81 -17.88 32.18
N LEU A 747 1.65 -17.25 31.95
CA LEU A 747 1.00 -16.37 32.93
C LEU A 747 0.75 -17.09 34.27
N GLY A 748 0.39 -18.38 34.23
CA GLY A 748 0.21 -19.22 35.42
C GLY A 748 1.47 -19.36 36.27
N GLU A 749 2.60 -19.66 35.63
CA GLU A 749 3.90 -19.76 36.30
C GLU A 749 4.35 -18.41 36.86
N TYR A 750 4.13 -17.32 36.11
CA TYR A 750 4.48 -15.97 36.53
C TYR A 750 3.79 -15.56 37.84
N PHE A 751 2.46 -15.72 37.95
CA PHE A 751 1.74 -15.42 39.19
C PHE A 751 2.08 -16.38 40.34
N ALA A 752 2.37 -17.65 40.04
CA ALA A 752 2.84 -18.60 41.05
C ALA A 752 4.21 -18.19 41.63
N ILE A 753 5.12 -17.68 40.80
CA ILE A 753 6.42 -17.16 41.27
C ILE A 753 6.22 -15.92 42.15
N ILE A 754 5.36 -14.98 41.75
CA ILE A 754 5.03 -13.80 42.57
C ILE A 754 4.49 -14.22 43.93
N ASP A 755 3.54 -15.16 43.97
CA ASP A 755 2.99 -15.69 45.22
C ASP A 755 4.10 -16.32 46.08
N ASN A 756 5.00 -17.10 45.48
CA ASN A 756 6.10 -17.77 46.20
C ASN A 756 7.18 -16.80 46.70
N MET A 757 7.43 -15.67 46.03
CA MET A 757 8.42 -14.68 46.45
C MET A 757 7.94 -13.84 47.63
N LEU A 758 6.63 -13.61 47.74
CA LEU A 758 6.03 -12.79 48.79
C LEU A 758 5.90 -13.54 50.12
N LYS A 759 6.18 -12.82 51.21
CA LYS A 759 5.80 -13.20 52.58
C LYS A 759 4.27 -13.12 52.75
N PRO A 760 3.67 -13.86 53.71
CA PRO A 760 2.26 -13.67 54.08
C PRO A 760 1.94 -12.20 54.38
N GLY A 761 0.83 -11.69 53.82
CA GLY A 761 0.47 -10.27 53.92
C GLY A 761 1.25 -9.31 53.01
N GLY A 762 2.19 -9.81 52.20
CA GLY A 762 2.93 -9.02 51.22
C GLY A 762 2.05 -8.48 50.09
N LYS A 763 2.52 -7.41 49.42
CA LYS A 763 1.82 -6.77 48.29
C LYS A 763 2.66 -6.81 47.02
N ALA A 764 2.03 -7.11 45.89
CA ALA A 764 2.59 -6.93 44.56
C ALA A 764 1.88 -5.78 43.84
N VAL A 765 2.62 -4.87 43.22
CA VAL A 765 2.08 -3.87 42.29
C VAL A 765 2.58 -4.20 40.88
N ILE A 766 1.64 -4.55 40.00
CA ILE A 766 1.91 -4.91 38.61
C ILE A 766 1.33 -3.81 37.73
N GLN A 767 2.17 -3.11 36.97
CA GLN A 767 1.73 -2.25 35.88
C GLN A 767 1.70 -3.07 34.60
N ALA A 768 0.55 -3.13 33.93
CA ALA A 768 0.33 -4.04 32.80
C ALA A 768 -0.52 -3.37 31.73
N ILE A 769 -0.03 -3.39 30.49
CA ILE A 769 -0.85 -3.16 29.31
C ILE A 769 -1.76 -4.37 29.14
N THR A 770 -3.06 -4.13 29.03
CA THR A 770 -4.06 -5.19 28.89
C THR A 770 -4.89 -5.03 27.63
N TYR A 771 -5.25 -6.17 27.04
CA TYR A 771 -6.21 -6.27 25.97
C TYR A 771 -7.65 -6.36 26.52
N LYS A 772 -8.63 -5.93 25.72
CA LYS A 772 -10.06 -6.02 26.09
C LYS A 772 -10.51 -7.49 26.14
N ASP A 773 -11.20 -7.88 27.22
CA ASP A 773 -11.58 -9.27 27.49
C ASP A 773 -12.40 -9.91 26.34
N GLU A 774 -13.36 -9.17 25.76
CA GLU A 774 -14.22 -9.62 24.66
C GLU A 774 -13.45 -10.12 23.42
N HIS A 775 -12.22 -9.65 23.22
CA HIS A 775 -11.40 -9.95 22.03
C HIS A 775 -10.17 -10.80 22.36
N TYR A 776 -9.93 -11.08 23.64
CA TYR A 776 -8.69 -11.71 24.11
C TYR A 776 -8.46 -13.10 23.53
N GLN A 777 -9.50 -13.94 23.46
CA GLN A 777 -9.37 -15.29 22.90
C GLN A 777 -8.98 -15.27 21.42
N SER A 778 -9.47 -14.30 20.64
CA SER A 778 -9.06 -14.12 19.25
C SER A 778 -7.61 -13.64 19.17
N TYR A 779 -7.23 -12.69 20.02
CA TYR A 779 -5.87 -12.15 20.13
C TYR A 779 -4.82 -13.22 20.48
N CYS A 780 -5.15 -14.19 21.32
CA CYS A 780 -4.27 -15.34 21.62
C CYS A 780 -3.96 -16.21 20.39
N ASN A 781 -4.80 -16.17 19.35
CA ASN A 781 -4.66 -17.06 18.18
C ASN A 781 -4.12 -16.37 16.93
N CYS A 782 -3.80 -15.07 16.98
CA CYS A 782 -3.27 -14.29 15.85
C CYS A 782 -1.93 -13.62 16.18
N SER A 783 -1.24 -13.14 15.14
CA SER A 783 -0.14 -12.18 15.29
C SER A 783 -0.61 -10.81 14.82
N ASP A 784 0.00 -9.76 15.35
CA ASP A 784 -0.23 -8.37 14.94
C ASP A 784 1.10 -7.71 14.49
N PHE A 785 1.01 -6.45 14.05
CA PHE A 785 2.18 -5.65 13.68
C PHE A 785 3.22 -5.58 14.81
N ILE A 786 2.77 -5.44 16.06
CA ILE A 786 3.62 -5.28 17.23
C ILE A 786 4.46 -6.53 17.46
N ARG A 787 3.85 -7.72 17.51
CA ARG A 787 4.54 -9.01 17.66
C ARG A 787 5.50 -9.33 16.53
N ARG A 788 5.22 -8.82 15.33
CA ARG A 788 6.05 -9.08 14.16
C ARG A 788 7.29 -8.20 14.16
N HIS A 789 7.12 -6.90 14.39
CA HIS A 789 8.11 -5.87 14.06
C HIS A 789 8.71 -5.10 15.25
N ILE A 790 8.01 -5.07 16.40
CA ILE A 790 8.41 -4.28 17.57
C ILE A 790 8.79 -5.21 18.73
N PHE A 791 7.86 -6.02 19.23
CA PHE A 791 8.05 -6.92 20.36
C PHE A 791 7.81 -8.39 19.98
N PRO A 792 8.77 -9.06 19.32
CA PRO A 792 8.72 -10.51 19.10
C PRO A 792 8.43 -11.28 20.40
N GLY A 793 7.37 -12.10 20.39
CA GLY A 793 6.94 -12.86 21.57
C GLY A 793 6.09 -12.07 22.58
N GLY A 794 5.87 -10.77 22.38
CA GLY A 794 5.02 -9.95 23.26
C GLY A 794 3.56 -10.41 23.28
N HIS A 795 2.93 -10.42 24.45
CA HIS A 795 1.54 -10.83 24.65
C HIS A 795 0.87 -9.99 25.73
N LEU A 796 -0.15 -9.21 25.36
CA LEU A 796 -0.93 -8.40 26.29
C LEU A 796 -1.94 -9.29 27.03
N PRO A 797 -1.88 -9.46 28.36
CA PRO A 797 -2.91 -10.20 29.11
C PRO A 797 -4.26 -9.46 29.10
N SER A 798 -5.33 -10.12 29.55
CA SER A 798 -6.60 -9.47 29.86
C SER A 798 -6.86 -9.46 31.37
N MET A 799 -7.68 -8.53 31.86
CA MET A 799 -8.01 -8.45 33.28
C MET A 799 -8.70 -9.72 33.78
N GLN A 800 -9.63 -10.26 33.00
CA GLN A 800 -10.32 -11.51 33.33
C GLN A 800 -9.33 -12.69 33.43
N CYS A 801 -8.45 -12.85 32.43
CA CYS A 801 -7.48 -13.93 32.41
C CYS A 801 -6.52 -13.89 33.62
N MET A 802 -6.06 -12.70 34.01
CA MET A 802 -5.22 -12.57 35.21
C MET A 802 -5.94 -12.96 36.50
N GLN A 803 -7.23 -12.59 36.64
CA GLN A 803 -8.04 -12.98 37.79
C GLN A 803 -8.26 -14.49 37.87
N GLU A 804 -8.58 -15.13 36.73
CA GLU A 804 -8.78 -16.58 36.62
C GLU A 804 -7.52 -17.35 37.00
N ILE A 805 -6.36 -16.91 36.52
CA ILE A 805 -5.07 -17.53 36.85
C ILE A 805 -4.74 -17.37 38.34
N CYS A 806 -4.96 -16.17 38.89
CA CYS A 806 -4.69 -15.89 40.31
C CYS A 806 -5.61 -16.69 41.25
N ALA A 807 -6.74 -17.23 40.79
CA ALA A 807 -7.61 -18.07 41.59
C ALA A 807 -6.92 -19.33 42.14
N ASN A 808 -5.81 -19.75 41.51
CA ASN A 808 -4.95 -20.86 41.94
C ASN A 808 -3.77 -20.44 42.82
N THR A 809 -3.71 -19.18 43.26
CA THR A 809 -2.65 -18.62 44.11
C THR A 809 -3.22 -18.08 45.43
N SER A 810 -2.34 -17.65 46.35
CA SER A 810 -2.77 -16.95 47.57
C SER A 810 -2.96 -15.44 47.36
N LEU A 811 -2.85 -14.94 46.13
CA LEU A 811 -2.98 -13.54 45.77
C LEU A 811 -4.45 -13.16 45.59
N CYS A 812 -4.84 -12.02 46.16
CA CYS A 812 -6.17 -11.43 46.00
C CYS A 812 -6.04 -10.05 45.36
N LEU A 813 -6.93 -9.74 44.42
CA LEU A 813 -6.99 -8.41 43.80
C LEU A 813 -7.43 -7.38 44.84
N TYR A 814 -6.59 -6.38 45.09
CA TYR A 814 -6.80 -5.36 46.12
C TYR A 814 -7.21 -4.01 45.52
N HIS A 815 -6.58 -3.59 44.42
CA HIS A 815 -6.85 -2.29 43.79
C HIS A 815 -6.48 -2.30 42.30
N VAL A 816 -7.20 -1.55 41.48
CA VAL A 816 -6.94 -1.37 40.04
C VAL A 816 -7.09 0.10 39.70
N GLN A 817 -6.15 0.65 38.93
CA GLN A 817 -6.27 2.00 38.36
C GLN A 817 -5.84 1.97 36.90
N ASP A 818 -6.72 2.44 36.01
CA ASP A 818 -6.41 2.66 34.59
C ASP A 818 -5.61 3.95 34.41
N ILE A 819 -4.46 3.85 33.77
CA ILE A 819 -3.57 4.95 33.36
C ILE A 819 -3.40 4.97 31.82
N GLY A 820 -4.29 4.33 31.06
CA GLY A 820 -4.16 4.19 29.60
C GLY A 820 -4.03 5.51 28.82
N LEU A 821 -4.73 6.59 29.22
CA LEU A 821 -4.58 7.91 28.56
C LEU A 821 -3.25 8.58 28.87
N ASP A 822 -2.70 8.33 30.06
CA ASP A 822 -1.35 8.78 30.36
C ASP A 822 -0.34 8.07 29.44
N TYR A 823 -0.61 6.81 29.08
CA TYR A 823 0.21 6.12 28.08
C TYR A 823 0.04 6.73 26.68
N ALA A 824 -1.19 7.02 26.24
CA ALA A 824 -1.40 7.74 24.98
C ALA A 824 -0.59 9.05 24.92
N THR A 825 -0.60 9.83 26.01
CA THR A 825 0.17 11.08 26.12
C THR A 825 1.68 10.82 26.13
N THR A 826 2.14 9.77 26.82
CA THR A 826 3.54 9.34 26.84
C THR A 826 4.02 8.98 25.42
N LEU A 827 3.25 8.18 24.69
CA LEU A 827 3.54 7.76 23.32
C LEU A 827 3.54 8.94 22.36
N LYS A 828 2.63 9.90 22.54
CA LYS A 828 2.64 11.16 21.79
C LYS A 828 3.93 11.93 21.99
N MET A 829 4.39 12.10 23.24
CA MET A 829 5.64 12.79 23.54
C MET A 829 6.86 12.05 22.98
N TRP A 830 6.85 10.72 22.99
CA TRP A 830 7.90 9.92 22.33
C TRP A 830 7.85 10.07 20.81
N HIS A 831 6.66 10.04 20.20
CA HIS A 831 6.48 10.29 18.77
C HIS A 831 7.02 11.66 18.38
N ASP A 832 6.65 12.73 19.08
CA ASP A 832 7.06 14.09 18.75
C ASP A 832 8.59 14.25 18.85
N LYS A 833 9.22 13.65 19.87
CA LYS A 833 10.69 13.58 19.96
C LYS A 833 11.32 12.75 18.85
N TRP A 834 10.73 11.62 18.49
CA TRP A 834 11.20 10.75 17.40
C TRP A 834 11.22 11.50 16.06
N ILE A 835 10.15 12.25 15.75
CA ILE A 835 10.08 13.08 14.55
C ILE A 835 11.17 14.16 14.57
N ALA A 836 11.35 14.85 15.70
CA ALA A 836 12.37 15.89 15.84
C ALA A 836 13.80 15.35 15.69
N ALA A 837 14.03 14.07 16.03
CA ALA A 837 15.33 13.41 15.99
C ALA A 837 15.62 12.67 14.66
N GLU A 838 14.84 12.87 13.59
CA GLU A 838 14.99 12.12 12.33
C GLU A 838 16.43 12.16 11.78
N ALA A 839 17.08 13.33 11.81
CA ALA A 839 18.44 13.50 11.33
C ALA A 839 19.46 12.69 12.16
N ASP A 840 19.29 12.70 13.49
CA ASP A 840 20.16 11.97 14.42
C ASP A 840 19.96 10.45 14.29
N ILE A 841 18.72 9.99 14.14
CA ILE A 841 18.39 8.57 13.90
C ILE A 841 19.05 8.06 12.62
N LYS A 842 19.03 8.87 11.54
CA LYS A 842 19.71 8.54 10.29
C LYS A 842 21.23 8.55 10.45
N ALA A 843 21.77 9.46 11.26
CA ALA A 843 23.20 9.51 11.57
C ALA A 843 23.68 8.28 12.37
N LEU A 844 22.80 7.64 13.16
CA LEU A 844 23.07 6.35 13.82
C LEU A 844 23.05 5.15 12.86
N GLY A 845 22.76 5.35 11.56
CA GLY A 845 22.79 4.32 10.53
C GLY A 845 21.44 3.63 10.26
N HIS A 846 20.34 4.15 10.82
CA HIS A 846 18.99 3.64 10.56
C HIS A 846 18.39 4.26 9.29
N ASP A 847 17.72 3.43 8.49
CA ASP A 847 17.10 3.87 7.23
C ASP A 847 15.68 4.43 7.42
N ASP A 848 15.09 4.93 6.32
CA ASP A 848 13.72 5.47 6.33
C ASP A 848 12.68 4.42 6.74
N VAL A 849 12.90 3.14 6.39
CA VAL A 849 11.98 2.04 6.74
C VAL A 849 11.96 1.84 8.24
N PHE A 850 13.12 1.83 8.89
CA PHE A 850 13.25 1.76 10.33
C PHE A 850 12.63 2.98 11.03
N PHE A 851 12.90 4.18 10.52
CA PHE A 851 12.31 5.41 11.07
C PHE A 851 10.77 5.38 11.02
N ARG A 852 10.20 4.97 9.87
CA ARG A 852 8.75 4.85 9.67
C ARG A 852 8.14 3.72 10.48
N LYS A 853 8.85 2.62 10.72
CA LYS A 853 8.43 1.52 11.59
C LYS A 853 8.13 2.01 13.01
N TRP A 854 9.07 2.73 13.61
CA TRP A 854 8.91 3.27 14.98
C TRP A 854 7.87 4.38 15.06
N ARG A 855 7.81 5.24 14.04
CA ARG A 855 6.74 6.23 13.91
C ARG A 855 5.35 5.58 13.88
N PHE A 856 5.18 4.53 13.08
CA PHE A 856 3.93 3.76 13.03
C PHE A 856 3.61 3.11 14.37
N TYR A 857 4.60 2.52 15.03
CA TYR A 857 4.44 1.93 16.35
C TYR A 857 3.88 2.94 17.37
N PHE A 858 4.48 4.13 17.49
CA PHE A 858 4.00 5.12 18.44
C PHE A 858 2.57 5.57 18.14
N SER A 859 2.25 5.92 16.90
CA SER A 859 0.89 6.33 16.50
C SER A 859 -0.14 5.20 16.64
N TYR A 860 0.25 3.96 16.33
CA TYR A 860 -0.61 2.78 16.45
C TYR A 860 -1.00 2.52 17.91
N CYS A 861 -0.02 2.55 18.81
CA CYS A 861 -0.28 2.39 20.24
C CYS A 861 -1.01 3.59 20.85
N GLU A 862 -0.65 4.83 20.45
CA GLU A 862 -1.34 6.06 20.90
C GLU A 862 -2.83 5.97 20.59
N ALA A 863 -3.20 5.66 19.34
CA ALA A 863 -4.58 5.48 18.93
C ALA A 863 -5.27 4.34 19.69
N GLY A 864 -4.57 3.22 19.92
CA GLY A 864 -5.10 2.09 20.69
C GLY A 864 -5.51 2.46 22.12
N PHE A 865 -4.69 3.25 22.82
CA PHE A 865 -4.99 3.74 24.17
C PHE A 865 -6.05 4.85 24.17
N GLU A 866 -5.96 5.83 23.25
CA GLU A 866 -6.94 6.93 23.17
C GLU A 866 -8.35 6.42 22.92
N GLN A 867 -8.50 5.41 22.05
CA GLN A 867 -9.80 4.84 21.71
C GLN A 867 -10.27 3.75 22.69
N GLY A 868 -9.45 3.38 23.70
CA GLY A 868 -9.81 2.35 24.68
C GLY A 868 -9.83 0.92 24.12
N PHE A 869 -9.04 0.66 23.08
CA PHE A 869 -8.86 -0.68 22.52
C PHE A 869 -7.90 -1.52 23.38
N ILE A 870 -6.90 -0.86 23.95
CA ILE A 870 -5.99 -1.38 24.98
C ILE A 870 -5.99 -0.43 26.18
N HIS A 871 -5.66 -0.96 27.34
CA HIS A 871 -5.56 -0.21 28.60
C HIS A 871 -4.20 -0.43 29.25
N ASN A 872 -3.83 0.41 30.19
CA ASN A 872 -2.66 0.17 31.04
C ASN A 872 -3.10 0.32 32.50
N TYR A 873 -3.01 -0.77 33.25
CA TYR A 873 -3.48 -0.81 34.63
C TYR A 873 -2.32 -0.91 35.60
N GLN A 874 -2.38 -0.13 36.69
CA GLN A 874 -1.62 -0.42 37.90
C GLN A 874 -2.49 -1.24 38.86
N ILE A 875 -2.13 -2.51 39.01
CA ILE A 875 -2.89 -3.55 39.71
C ILE A 875 -2.17 -3.92 41.00
N VAL A 876 -2.87 -3.83 42.12
CA VAL A 876 -2.35 -4.24 43.44
C VAL A 876 -2.91 -5.61 43.79
N TRP A 877 -2.03 -6.57 44.01
CA TRP A 877 -2.34 -7.90 44.52
C TRP A 877 -1.83 -8.00 45.96
N SER A 878 -2.65 -8.55 46.86
CA SER A 878 -2.27 -8.80 48.24
C SER A 878 -2.24 -10.30 48.50
N LYS A 879 -1.14 -10.80 49.08
CA LYS A 879 -1.07 -12.18 49.54
C LYS A 879 -1.85 -12.33 50.83
N SER A 880 -2.66 -13.39 50.94
CA SER A 880 -3.39 -13.69 52.17
C SER A 880 -2.45 -13.76 53.39
N PRO A 881 -2.80 -13.13 54.52
CA PRO A 881 -2.04 -13.27 55.77
C PRO A 881 -2.27 -14.62 56.45
N ILE A 882 -3.29 -15.38 56.03
CA ILE A 882 -3.62 -16.71 56.53
C ILE A 882 -3.17 -17.74 55.48
N GLU A 883 -2.33 -18.69 55.88
CA GLU A 883 -1.99 -19.85 55.04
C GLU A 883 -3.23 -20.71 54.79
N LEU A 884 -3.74 -20.70 53.56
CA LEU A 884 -4.87 -21.53 53.17
C LEU A 884 -4.37 -22.96 52.86
N PRO A 885 -5.04 -24.02 53.34
CA PRO A 885 -4.69 -25.39 52.98
C PRO A 885 -4.75 -25.61 51.47
N ARG A 886 -3.74 -26.28 50.88
CA ARG A 886 -3.66 -26.58 49.43
C ARG A 886 -4.91 -27.24 48.85
N SER A 887 -5.69 -27.97 49.66
CA SER A 887 -6.95 -28.60 49.27
C SER A 887 -8.06 -27.61 48.91
N VAL A 888 -8.06 -26.39 49.47
CA VAL A 888 -9.05 -25.35 49.20
C VAL A 888 -8.74 -24.61 47.89
N ILE A 889 -7.46 -24.47 47.56
CA ILE A 889 -6.99 -23.87 46.30
C ILE A 889 -7.28 -24.84 45.12
N ALA A 890 -7.01 -26.14 45.30
CA ALA A 890 -7.28 -27.15 44.28
C ALA A 890 -8.77 -27.34 43.95
N ALA A 891 -9.67 -27.07 44.90
CA ALA A 891 -11.12 -27.18 44.69
C ALA A 891 -11.70 -26.05 43.80
N ARG A 892 -10.97 -24.94 43.59
CA ARG A 892 -11.41 -23.81 42.76
C ARG A 892 -11.04 -23.95 41.28
N GLY A 893 -10.06 -24.78 40.93
CA GLY A 893 -9.47 -24.85 39.58
C GLY A 893 -10.04 -25.92 38.63
N ASN A 894 -10.99 -26.75 39.07
CA ASN A 894 -11.51 -27.87 38.27
C ASN A 894 -12.77 -27.48 37.47
N SER A 895 -12.62 -26.68 36.42
CA SER A 895 -13.64 -26.59 35.36
C SER A 895 -13.03 -26.33 33.98
N SER A 896 -12.86 -27.41 33.21
CA SER A 896 -12.58 -27.51 31.74
C SER A 896 -11.24 -26.93 31.26
N VAL A 897 -10.47 -27.53 30.34
CA VAL A 897 -10.81 -28.14 29.04
C VAL A 897 -9.77 -29.22 28.70
N SER A 898 -10.20 -30.41 28.29
CA SER A 898 -9.34 -31.39 27.61
C SER A 898 -9.45 -31.18 26.09
N SER A 899 -8.38 -30.69 25.46
CA SER A 899 -8.27 -30.67 24.00
C SER A 899 -7.31 -31.76 23.54
N THR A 900 -7.85 -32.80 22.91
CA THR A 900 -7.07 -33.81 22.20
C THR A 900 -6.41 -33.19 20.95
N PRO A 901 -5.08 -33.23 20.80
CA PRO A 901 -4.39 -32.67 19.64
C PRO A 901 -4.22 -33.75 18.57
N SER A 902 -5.16 -33.88 17.63
CA SER A 902 -4.90 -34.73 16.44
C SER A 902 -5.67 -34.37 15.17
N THR A 903 -6.63 -33.45 15.20
CA THR A 903 -7.40 -33.07 14.00
C THR A 903 -6.83 -31.85 13.26
N GLY A 904 -6.17 -30.92 13.96
CA GLY A 904 -5.66 -29.66 13.39
C GLY A 904 -4.39 -29.79 12.54
N PHE A 905 -3.47 -30.68 12.93
CA PHE A 905 -2.17 -30.85 12.26
C PHE A 905 -2.33 -31.36 10.82
N THR A 906 -3.24 -32.32 10.62
CA THR A 906 -3.49 -32.95 9.31
C THR A 906 -4.22 -31.99 8.35
N GLY A 907 -5.21 -31.23 8.84
CA GLY A 907 -5.89 -30.21 8.03
C GLY A 907 -5.01 -29.01 7.67
N GLY A 908 -4.12 -28.60 8.59
CA GLY A 908 -3.15 -27.53 8.37
C GLY A 908 -2.10 -27.87 7.31
N MET A 909 -1.54 -29.09 7.34
CA MET A 909 -0.60 -29.53 6.31
C MET A 909 -1.26 -29.54 4.91
N LEU A 910 -2.47 -30.07 4.77
CA LEU A 910 -3.15 -30.13 3.47
C LEU A 910 -3.36 -28.77 2.81
N MET A 911 -3.76 -27.76 3.58
CA MET A 911 -4.06 -26.41 3.07
C MET A 911 -2.78 -25.64 2.74
N VAL A 912 -1.70 -25.85 3.52
CA VAL A 912 -0.35 -25.39 3.16
C VAL A 912 0.08 -25.99 1.82
N TRP A 913 -0.31 -27.22 1.50
CA TRP A 913 0.01 -27.86 0.21
C TRP A 913 -0.87 -27.36 -0.95
N CYS A 914 -2.16 -27.11 -0.75
CA CYS A 914 -3.02 -26.41 -1.73
C CYS A 914 -2.51 -24.98 -2.00
N PHE A 915 -1.95 -24.33 -0.97
CA PHE A 915 -1.36 -23.01 -1.06
C PHE A 915 0.01 -23.01 -1.75
N LEU A 916 0.91 -23.96 -1.47
CA LEU A 916 2.17 -24.12 -2.19
C LEU A 916 1.95 -24.41 -3.67
N SER A 917 0.91 -25.19 -4.01
CA SER A 917 0.52 -25.41 -5.40
C SER A 917 -0.10 -24.18 -6.06
N GLY A 918 -0.94 -23.41 -5.35
CA GLY A 918 -1.50 -22.15 -5.84
C GLY A 918 -0.49 -20.99 -5.98
N THR A 919 0.42 -20.83 -5.02
CA THR A 919 1.45 -19.78 -5.03
C THR A 919 2.58 -20.07 -6.01
N ALA A 920 2.97 -21.33 -6.18
CA ALA A 920 3.88 -21.73 -7.24
C ALA A 920 3.24 -21.59 -8.64
N ALA A 921 1.92 -21.86 -8.78
CA ALA A 921 1.18 -21.64 -10.03
C ALA A 921 1.04 -20.16 -10.41
N GLY A 922 0.91 -19.26 -9.43
CA GLY A 922 0.67 -17.84 -9.70
C GLY A 922 1.93 -17.02 -9.98
N LYS A 923 3.10 -17.45 -9.49
CA LYS A 923 4.31 -16.62 -9.55
C LYS A 923 5.42 -17.14 -10.47
N TYR A 924 5.47 -18.45 -10.80
CA TYR A 924 6.63 -18.99 -11.50
C TYR A 924 6.41 -20.10 -12.56
N LEU A 925 5.20 -20.62 -12.81
CA LEU A 925 5.06 -21.87 -13.60
C LEU A 925 3.77 -21.97 -14.44
N GLU A 926 3.87 -21.81 -15.76
CA GLU A 926 2.76 -21.82 -16.74
C GLU A 926 1.87 -23.07 -16.74
N HIS A 927 2.31 -24.19 -16.15
CA HIS A 927 1.61 -25.49 -16.23
C HIS A 927 1.05 -26.00 -14.89
N MET A 928 1.27 -25.31 -13.78
CA MET A 928 0.83 -25.79 -12.46
C MET A 928 -0.67 -25.59 -12.19
N TRP A 929 -1.38 -24.76 -12.97
CA TRP A 929 -2.83 -24.55 -12.82
C TRP A 929 -3.67 -25.81 -13.09
N ILE A 930 -3.09 -26.80 -13.78
CA ILE A 930 -3.73 -28.08 -14.09
C ILE A 930 -3.97 -28.91 -12.81
N ALA A 931 -3.06 -28.84 -11.83
CA ALA A 931 -3.17 -29.57 -10.56
C ALA A 931 -4.39 -29.17 -9.71
N PRO A 932 -4.64 -27.88 -9.40
CA PRO A 932 -5.84 -27.46 -8.66
C PRO A 932 -7.13 -27.71 -9.45
N LEU A 933 -7.12 -27.59 -10.78
CA LEU A 933 -8.28 -27.95 -11.60
C LEU A 933 -8.70 -29.42 -11.40
N PHE A 934 -7.75 -30.35 -11.47
CA PHE A 934 -8.06 -31.77 -11.25
C PHE A 934 -8.42 -32.08 -9.80
N ALA A 935 -7.84 -31.37 -8.82
CA ALA A 935 -8.27 -31.50 -7.42
C ALA A 935 -9.76 -31.17 -7.26
N VAL A 936 -10.21 -30.05 -7.84
CA VAL A 936 -11.63 -29.68 -7.86
C VAL A 936 -12.47 -30.74 -8.58
N LEU A 937 -12.01 -31.22 -9.74
CA LEU A 937 -12.74 -32.23 -10.51
C LEU A 937 -12.93 -33.54 -9.71
N PHE A 938 -11.92 -34.02 -9.00
CA PHE A 938 -12.03 -35.22 -8.16
C PHE A 938 -12.93 -35.01 -6.94
N VAL A 939 -12.91 -33.81 -6.33
CA VAL A 939 -13.84 -33.45 -5.24
C VAL A 939 -15.28 -33.43 -5.74
N LEU A 940 -15.52 -32.85 -6.92
CA LEU A 940 -16.84 -32.84 -7.56
C LEU A 940 -17.29 -34.26 -7.91
N LEU A 941 -16.41 -35.08 -8.48
CA LEU A 941 -16.70 -36.49 -8.78
C LEU A 941 -17.06 -37.28 -7.51
N ARG A 942 -16.36 -37.02 -6.41
CA ARG A 942 -16.66 -37.62 -5.11
C ARG A 942 -18.03 -37.21 -4.59
N ASN A 943 -18.34 -35.92 -4.62
CA ASN A 943 -19.64 -35.40 -4.16
C ASN A 943 -20.79 -35.90 -5.05
N PHE A 944 -20.56 -35.98 -6.35
CA PHE A 944 -21.49 -36.58 -7.31
C PHE A 944 -21.73 -38.06 -7.00
N SER A 945 -20.66 -38.82 -6.72
CA SER A 945 -20.76 -40.21 -6.28
C SER A 945 -21.57 -40.35 -4.99
N LEU A 946 -21.35 -39.49 -3.99
CA LEU A 946 -22.15 -39.47 -2.76
C LEU A 946 -23.64 -39.23 -3.01
N SER A 947 -23.98 -38.35 -3.96
CA SER A 947 -25.37 -38.01 -4.28
C SER A 947 -26.11 -39.09 -5.08
N LEU A 948 -25.43 -39.80 -5.99
CA LEU A 948 -26.07 -40.73 -6.94
C LEU A 948 -25.99 -42.20 -6.54
N THR A 949 -24.98 -42.59 -5.76
CA THR A 949 -24.82 -44.01 -5.39
C THR A 949 -26.05 -44.56 -4.65
N PRO A 950 -26.69 -43.84 -3.71
CA PRO A 950 -27.89 -44.33 -3.03
C PRO A 950 -29.08 -44.59 -3.96
N SER A 951 -29.20 -43.84 -5.07
CA SER A 951 -30.31 -44.00 -6.02
C SER A 951 -30.04 -45.06 -7.08
N LEU A 952 -28.79 -45.22 -7.51
CA LEU A 952 -28.41 -46.21 -8.54
C LEU A 952 -28.26 -47.64 -7.97
N PHE A 953 -27.83 -47.78 -6.71
CA PHE A 953 -27.60 -49.07 -6.07
C PHE A 953 -28.25 -49.16 -4.67
N PRO A 954 -29.57 -48.95 -4.54
CA PRO A 954 -30.24 -48.79 -3.26
C PRO A 954 -30.13 -50.02 -2.36
N SER A 955 -30.23 -51.22 -2.92
CA SER A 955 -30.15 -52.50 -2.17
C SER A 955 -28.73 -52.82 -1.70
N ALA A 956 -27.73 -52.62 -2.55
CA ALA A 956 -26.34 -52.89 -2.21
C ALA A 956 -25.78 -51.83 -1.24
N PHE A 957 -26.08 -50.55 -1.46
CA PHE A 957 -25.49 -49.45 -0.71
C PHE A 957 -26.09 -49.26 0.69
N SER A 958 -27.39 -49.55 0.88
CA SER A 958 -28.04 -49.46 2.19
C SER A 958 -27.50 -50.49 3.20
N ALA A 959 -27.06 -51.66 2.72
CA ALA A 959 -26.49 -52.73 3.52
C ALA A 959 -25.03 -52.47 3.98
N LEU A 960 -24.35 -51.46 3.42
CA LEU A 960 -22.97 -51.12 3.78
C LEU A 960 -22.91 -50.25 5.03
N ASP A 961 -21.94 -50.50 5.90
CA ASP A 961 -21.62 -49.62 7.02
C ASP A 961 -20.86 -48.35 6.58
N PHE A 962 -20.59 -47.45 7.52
CA PHE A 962 -19.94 -46.17 7.21
C PHE A 962 -18.57 -46.33 6.55
N GLU A 963 -17.76 -47.28 7.02
CA GLU A 963 -16.43 -47.53 6.47
C GLU A 963 -16.53 -48.15 5.07
N ALA A 964 -17.47 -49.06 4.82
CA ALA A 964 -17.70 -49.70 3.52
C ALA A 964 -18.24 -48.71 2.49
N ARG A 965 -19.13 -47.79 2.89
CA ARG A 965 -19.60 -46.68 2.04
C ARG A 965 -18.45 -45.73 1.69
N THR A 966 -17.58 -45.44 2.65
CA THR A 966 -16.39 -44.61 2.40
C THR A 966 -15.43 -45.29 1.42
N LEU A 967 -15.20 -46.60 1.57
CA LEU A 967 -14.39 -47.39 0.63
C LEU A 967 -15.01 -47.41 -0.77
N TRP A 968 -16.34 -47.48 -0.89
CA TRP A 968 -17.05 -47.41 -2.16
C TRP A 968 -16.75 -46.12 -2.91
N HIS A 969 -16.96 -44.96 -2.28
CA HIS A 969 -16.70 -43.66 -2.92
C HIS A 969 -15.22 -43.46 -3.25
N SER A 970 -14.33 -43.85 -2.34
CA SER A 970 -12.89 -43.83 -2.57
C SER A 970 -12.49 -44.70 -3.78
N SER A 971 -13.15 -45.84 -3.98
CA SER A 971 -12.90 -46.74 -5.10
C SER A 971 -13.42 -46.19 -6.43
N ILE A 972 -14.52 -45.43 -6.44
CA ILE A 972 -15.00 -44.73 -7.65
C ILE A 972 -14.01 -43.65 -8.08
N VAL A 973 -13.58 -42.80 -7.14
CA VAL A 973 -12.62 -41.72 -7.44
C VAL A 973 -11.26 -42.30 -7.87
N GLY A 974 -10.80 -43.35 -7.16
CA GLY A 974 -9.57 -44.08 -7.50
C GLY A 974 -9.64 -44.76 -8.87
N LEU A 975 -10.77 -45.35 -9.23
CA LEU A 975 -11.00 -45.96 -10.55
C LEU A 975 -10.95 -44.91 -11.67
N ALA A 976 -11.60 -43.76 -11.48
CA ALA A 976 -11.58 -42.67 -12.46
C ALA A 976 -10.17 -42.10 -12.66
N PHE A 977 -9.41 -41.89 -11.59
CA PHE A 977 -7.99 -41.51 -11.67
C PHE A 977 -7.19 -42.56 -12.45
N SER A 978 -7.30 -43.83 -12.07
CA SER A 978 -6.52 -44.94 -12.66
C SER A 978 -6.83 -45.14 -14.15
N LEU A 979 -8.09 -45.03 -14.56
CA LEU A 979 -8.50 -45.12 -15.96
C LEU A 979 -7.96 -43.93 -16.78
N SER A 980 -8.04 -42.72 -16.24
CA SER A 980 -7.56 -41.50 -16.91
C SER A 980 -6.06 -41.52 -17.13
N THR A 981 -5.29 -41.90 -16.10
CA THR A 981 -3.83 -42.01 -16.20
C THR A 981 -3.40 -43.15 -17.12
N THR A 982 -4.05 -44.32 -17.04
CA THR A 982 -3.76 -45.45 -17.93
C THR A 982 -4.03 -45.11 -19.40
N PHE A 983 -5.12 -44.38 -19.67
CA PHE A 983 -5.45 -43.91 -21.02
C PHE A 983 -4.41 -42.92 -21.55
N LEU A 984 -4.05 -41.90 -20.76
CA LEU A 984 -3.06 -40.90 -21.15
C LEU A 984 -1.67 -41.51 -21.33
N LEU A 985 -1.30 -42.48 -20.49
CA LEU A 985 -0.05 -43.22 -20.61
C LEU A 985 0.00 -44.02 -21.92
N SER A 986 -1.06 -44.75 -22.24
CA SER A 986 -1.17 -45.50 -23.50
C SER A 986 -1.09 -44.56 -24.73
N LEU A 987 -1.79 -43.42 -24.66
CA LEU A 987 -1.75 -42.40 -25.72
C LEU A 987 -0.36 -41.78 -25.88
N GLY A 988 0.35 -41.52 -24.77
CA GLY A 988 1.72 -41.00 -24.80
C GLY A 988 2.74 -42.01 -25.34
N LEU A 989 2.62 -43.28 -24.96
CA LEU A 989 3.49 -44.36 -25.43
C LEU A 989 3.32 -44.60 -26.94
N SER A 990 2.09 -44.63 -27.43
CA SER A 990 1.79 -44.83 -28.86
C SER A 990 2.26 -43.69 -29.77
N LYS A 991 2.40 -42.48 -29.23
CA LYS A 991 2.86 -41.29 -29.96
C LYS A 991 4.36 -40.99 -29.81
N GLY A 992 5.12 -41.83 -29.09
CA GLY A 992 6.53 -41.55 -28.80
C GLY A 992 6.75 -40.28 -27.98
N SER A 993 5.71 -39.79 -27.27
CA SER A 993 5.74 -38.52 -26.52
C SER A 993 6.78 -38.50 -25.40
N PHE A 994 7.22 -39.66 -24.92
CA PHE A 994 8.25 -39.74 -23.89
C PHE A 994 9.67 -39.58 -24.47
N ASP A 995 9.90 -40.06 -25.69
CA ASP A 995 11.22 -39.96 -26.36
C ASP A 995 11.58 -38.51 -26.71
N SER A 996 10.60 -37.68 -27.04
CA SER A 996 10.80 -36.24 -27.31
C SER A 996 11.21 -35.44 -26.07
N LEU A 997 10.79 -35.87 -24.88
CA LEU A 997 11.17 -35.23 -23.61
C LEU A 997 12.60 -35.58 -23.18
N PHE A 998 13.19 -36.66 -23.71
CA PHE A 998 14.58 -37.03 -23.44
C PHE A 998 15.57 -36.34 -24.38
N THR A 999 15.14 -35.99 -25.59
CA THR A 999 15.98 -35.36 -26.62
C THR A 999 15.93 -33.84 -26.59
N SER A 1000 14.96 -33.24 -25.90
CA SER A 1000 14.75 -31.80 -25.85
C SER A 1000 15.07 -31.23 -24.46
N GLY A 1001 15.64 -30.03 -24.40
CA GLY A 1001 15.97 -29.36 -23.13
C GLY A 1001 14.75 -28.96 -22.28
N PRO A 1002 14.96 -28.50 -21.04
CA PRO A 1002 13.88 -28.04 -20.16
C PRO A 1002 13.07 -26.92 -20.83
N GLY A 1003 11.77 -27.09 -21.01
CA GLY A 1003 10.87 -26.09 -21.62
C GLY A 1003 10.06 -26.55 -22.83
N VAL A 1004 10.18 -27.81 -23.27
CA VAL A 1004 9.31 -28.35 -24.33
C VAL A 1004 7.95 -28.75 -23.77
N GLU A 1005 6.89 -28.12 -24.29
CA GLU A 1005 5.50 -28.40 -23.91
C GLU A 1005 5.07 -29.81 -24.35
N ASN A 1006 4.96 -30.73 -23.40
CA ASN A 1006 4.30 -32.03 -23.60
C ASN A 1006 3.05 -32.09 -22.74
N TRP A 1007 1.92 -31.70 -23.34
CA TRP A 1007 0.65 -31.55 -22.63
C TRP A 1007 0.19 -32.87 -21.98
N GLN A 1008 0.46 -34.03 -22.59
CA GLN A 1008 0.06 -35.33 -22.06
C GLN A 1008 0.76 -35.63 -20.72
N CYS A 1009 2.07 -35.40 -20.65
CA CYS A 1009 2.85 -35.68 -19.44
C CYS A 1009 2.52 -34.70 -18.30
N ASN A 1010 2.38 -33.41 -18.63
CA ASN A 1010 1.96 -32.39 -17.68
C ASN A 1010 0.54 -32.64 -17.15
N THR A 1011 -0.37 -33.10 -18.01
CA THR A 1011 -1.74 -33.49 -17.61
C THR A 1011 -1.73 -34.69 -16.67
N MET A 1012 -0.89 -35.70 -16.93
CA MET A 1012 -0.81 -36.90 -16.09
C MET A 1012 -0.23 -36.60 -14.70
N LEU A 1013 0.80 -35.75 -14.60
CA LEU A 1013 1.30 -35.25 -13.32
C LEU A 1013 0.27 -34.36 -12.60
N GLY A 1014 -0.45 -33.51 -13.34
CA GLY A 1014 -1.56 -32.71 -12.81
C GLY A 1014 -2.68 -33.56 -12.22
N LEU A 1015 -3.08 -34.65 -12.90
CA LEU A 1015 -4.03 -35.64 -12.38
C LEU A 1015 -3.52 -36.30 -11.09
N CYS A 1016 -2.23 -36.66 -11.03
CA CYS A 1016 -1.63 -37.24 -9.83
C CYS A 1016 -1.66 -36.26 -8.65
N CYS A 1017 -1.25 -35.00 -8.88
CA CYS A 1017 -1.30 -33.96 -7.86
C CYS A 1017 -2.75 -33.74 -7.37
N GLY A 1018 -3.70 -33.62 -8.30
CA GLY A 1018 -5.11 -33.44 -7.99
C GLY A 1018 -5.71 -34.60 -7.20
N TYR A 1019 -5.38 -35.84 -7.57
CA TYR A 1019 -5.83 -37.04 -6.86
C TYR A 1019 -5.23 -37.13 -5.45
N CYS A 1020 -3.93 -36.87 -5.28
CA CYS A 1020 -3.30 -36.87 -3.96
C CYS A 1020 -3.90 -35.82 -3.03
N VAL A 1021 -4.20 -34.61 -3.55
CA VAL A 1021 -4.91 -33.56 -2.81
C VAL A 1021 -6.31 -34.04 -2.42
N CYS A 1022 -7.09 -34.60 -3.35
CA CYS A 1022 -8.43 -35.13 -3.07
C CYS A 1022 -8.41 -36.26 -2.02
N ALA A 1023 -7.48 -37.21 -2.15
CA ALA A 1023 -7.37 -38.37 -1.24
C ALA A 1023 -6.97 -37.95 0.18
N LEU A 1024 -6.07 -36.98 0.30
CA LEU A 1024 -5.72 -36.37 1.57
C LEU A 1024 -6.91 -35.61 2.16
N TRP A 1025 -7.62 -34.81 1.34
CA TRP A 1025 -8.77 -33.98 1.74
C TRP A 1025 -9.95 -34.80 2.25
N ASP A 1026 -10.24 -35.90 1.57
CA ASP A 1026 -11.27 -36.86 1.96
C ASP A 1026 -11.02 -37.40 3.38
N GLY A 1027 -9.77 -37.79 3.67
CA GLY A 1027 -9.41 -38.29 5.00
C GLY A 1027 -9.64 -37.30 6.13
N VAL A 1028 -9.38 -36.01 5.88
CA VAL A 1028 -9.60 -34.93 6.87
C VAL A 1028 -11.08 -34.62 7.04
N THR A 1029 -11.82 -34.47 5.95
CA THR A 1029 -13.22 -34.00 5.99
C THR A 1029 -14.21 -35.04 6.49
N HIS A 1030 -13.92 -36.33 6.29
CA HIS A 1030 -14.83 -37.43 6.68
C HIS A 1030 -14.31 -38.24 7.86
N SER A 1031 -13.33 -37.71 8.61
CA SER A 1031 -12.74 -38.34 9.81
C SER A 1031 -12.29 -39.79 9.60
N ARG A 1032 -11.88 -40.14 8.38
CA ARG A 1032 -11.33 -41.46 8.07
C ARG A 1032 -9.95 -41.56 8.71
N ALA A 1033 -9.68 -42.63 9.45
CA ALA A 1033 -8.35 -42.93 9.96
C ALA A 1033 -7.39 -43.21 8.78
N LEU A 1034 -6.80 -42.16 8.23
CA LEU A 1034 -5.67 -42.30 7.31
C LEU A 1034 -4.52 -42.88 8.10
N THR A 1035 -4.01 -44.02 7.66
CA THR A 1035 -2.80 -44.58 8.26
C THR A 1035 -1.64 -43.60 8.05
N ARG A 1036 -0.69 -43.54 8.98
CA ARG A 1036 0.55 -42.74 8.82
C ARG A 1036 1.25 -43.04 7.48
N ARG A 1037 1.09 -44.27 6.97
CA ARG A 1037 1.58 -44.73 5.65
C ARG A 1037 0.86 -44.05 4.48
N GLU A 1038 -0.46 -43.93 4.50
CA GLU A 1038 -1.24 -43.26 3.45
C GLU A 1038 -0.95 -41.76 3.39
N VAL A 1039 -0.84 -41.11 4.54
CA VAL A 1039 -0.46 -39.69 4.63
C VAL A 1039 0.94 -39.49 4.05
N THR A 1040 1.91 -40.30 4.49
CA THR A 1040 3.31 -40.20 4.03
C THR A 1040 3.41 -40.45 2.53
N ARG A 1041 2.75 -41.50 2.01
CA ARG A 1041 2.78 -41.84 0.58
C ARG A 1041 2.20 -40.73 -0.30
N ASN A 1042 1.00 -40.24 0.02
CA ASN A 1042 0.36 -39.20 -0.77
C ASN A 1042 1.10 -37.86 -0.67
N THR A 1043 1.68 -37.55 0.49
CA THR A 1043 2.50 -36.34 0.68
C THR A 1043 3.77 -36.39 -0.17
N ILE A 1044 4.50 -37.52 -0.14
CA ILE A 1044 5.72 -37.70 -0.95
C ILE A 1044 5.39 -37.66 -2.45
N ALA A 1045 4.35 -38.38 -2.88
CA ALA A 1045 3.94 -38.40 -4.28
C ALA A 1045 3.54 -37.00 -4.78
N LEU A 1046 2.79 -36.25 -3.97
CA LEU A 1046 2.42 -34.87 -4.27
C LEU A 1046 3.65 -33.95 -4.37
N CYS A 1047 4.60 -34.04 -3.42
CA CYS A 1047 5.82 -33.23 -3.43
C CYS A 1047 6.67 -33.51 -4.68
N VAL A 1048 6.90 -34.80 -4.99
CA VAL A 1048 7.71 -35.22 -6.14
C VAL A 1048 7.04 -34.79 -7.45
N ALA A 1049 5.75 -35.07 -7.62
CA ALA A 1049 5.02 -34.69 -8.83
C ALA A 1049 4.96 -33.16 -9.02
N THR A 1050 4.80 -32.39 -7.94
CA THR A 1050 4.80 -30.92 -7.97
C THR A 1050 6.15 -30.37 -8.38
N VAL A 1051 7.25 -30.89 -7.81
CA VAL A 1051 8.61 -30.47 -8.18
C VAL A 1051 8.93 -30.84 -9.62
N CYS A 1052 8.50 -32.03 -10.08
CA CYS A 1052 8.70 -32.47 -11.46
C CYS A 1052 7.91 -31.60 -12.45
N LEU A 1053 6.65 -31.27 -12.14
CA LEU A 1053 5.80 -30.37 -12.95
C LEU A 1053 6.38 -28.95 -12.98
N ALA A 1054 6.91 -28.48 -11.86
CA ALA A 1054 7.52 -27.16 -11.71
C ALA A 1054 8.83 -27.03 -12.48
N LYS A 1055 9.78 -27.92 -12.23
CA LYS A 1055 11.13 -27.79 -12.79
C LYS A 1055 11.26 -28.49 -14.14
N GLN A 1056 10.21 -29.15 -14.63
CA GLN A 1056 10.21 -30.00 -15.81
C GLN A 1056 11.34 -31.06 -15.76
N VAL A 1057 11.59 -31.59 -14.55
CA VAL A 1057 12.66 -32.57 -14.30
C VAL A 1057 12.02 -33.93 -14.03
N LEU A 1058 12.59 -35.00 -14.60
CA LEU A 1058 12.17 -36.40 -14.37
C LEU A 1058 10.73 -36.73 -14.79
N VAL A 1059 10.06 -35.82 -15.51
CA VAL A 1059 8.65 -35.92 -15.92
C VAL A 1059 8.35 -37.26 -16.61
N PRO A 1060 9.12 -37.73 -17.61
CA PRO A 1060 8.89 -39.04 -18.22
C PRO A 1060 8.97 -40.22 -17.25
N TYR A 1061 9.92 -40.23 -16.31
CA TYR A 1061 10.13 -41.37 -15.39
C TYR A 1061 9.05 -41.48 -14.35
N VAL A 1062 8.64 -40.35 -13.76
CA VAL A 1062 7.52 -40.31 -12.81
C VAL A 1062 6.23 -40.70 -13.51
N CYS A 1063 6.06 -40.26 -14.76
CA CYS A 1063 4.93 -40.64 -15.60
C CYS A 1063 4.89 -42.14 -15.92
N LEU A 1064 6.03 -42.75 -16.24
CA LEU A 1064 6.14 -44.19 -16.51
C LEU A 1064 5.89 -45.05 -15.26
N ALA A 1065 6.13 -44.54 -14.05
CA ALA A 1065 5.73 -45.24 -12.83
C ALA A 1065 4.20 -45.40 -12.69
N PHE A 1066 3.39 -44.63 -13.44
CA PHE A 1066 1.94 -44.85 -13.50
C PHE A 1066 1.52 -46.10 -14.29
N VAL A 1067 2.45 -46.91 -14.82
CA VAL A 1067 2.11 -48.26 -15.31
C VAL A 1067 1.39 -49.09 -14.23
N ALA A 1068 1.66 -48.84 -12.94
CA ALA A 1068 0.94 -49.49 -11.84
C ALA A 1068 -0.55 -49.16 -11.76
N GLU A 1069 -1.03 -48.10 -12.42
CA GLU A 1069 -2.45 -47.74 -12.41
C GLU A 1069 -3.30 -48.73 -13.21
N ALA A 1070 -2.72 -49.46 -14.17
CA ALA A 1070 -3.40 -50.57 -14.84
C ALA A 1070 -3.83 -51.66 -13.86
N HIS A 1071 -3.04 -51.89 -12.81
CA HIS A 1071 -3.43 -52.77 -11.69
C HIS A 1071 -4.46 -52.12 -10.78
N SER A 1072 -4.32 -50.82 -10.48
CA SER A 1072 -5.27 -50.08 -9.65
C SER A 1072 -6.68 -50.11 -10.24
N VAL A 1073 -6.84 -50.09 -11.57
CA VAL A 1073 -8.14 -50.29 -12.25
C VAL A 1073 -8.78 -51.61 -11.85
N ALA A 1074 -8.06 -52.73 -11.98
CA ALA A 1074 -8.58 -54.05 -11.62
C ALA A 1074 -8.88 -54.18 -10.13
N LEU A 1075 -8.05 -53.57 -9.27
CA LEU A 1075 -8.28 -53.51 -7.83
C LEU A 1075 -9.56 -52.74 -7.47
N HIS A 1076 -9.74 -51.52 -7.98
CA HIS A 1076 -10.92 -50.71 -7.66
C HIS A 1076 -12.21 -51.31 -8.24
N MET A 1077 -12.16 -51.92 -9.43
CA MET A 1077 -13.29 -52.70 -9.96
C MET A 1077 -13.62 -53.90 -9.08
N GLN A 1078 -12.61 -54.58 -8.55
CA GLN A 1078 -12.80 -55.70 -7.64
C GLN A 1078 -13.42 -55.25 -6.30
N ASP A 1079 -12.92 -54.17 -5.71
CA ASP A 1079 -13.47 -53.61 -4.46
C ASP A 1079 -14.95 -53.24 -4.64
N LEU A 1080 -15.32 -52.58 -5.75
CA LEU A 1080 -16.71 -52.23 -6.04
C LEU A 1080 -17.61 -53.45 -6.26
N LEU A 1081 -17.16 -54.45 -7.02
CA LEU A 1081 -17.93 -55.69 -7.23
C LEU A 1081 -18.14 -56.44 -5.91
N LEU A 1082 -17.12 -56.53 -5.06
CA LEU A 1082 -17.23 -57.19 -3.76
C LEU A 1082 -18.18 -56.44 -2.83
N LEU A 1083 -18.15 -55.11 -2.82
CA LEU A 1083 -19.10 -54.30 -2.05
C LEU A 1083 -20.53 -54.39 -2.59
N MET A 1084 -20.70 -54.73 -3.87
CA MET A 1084 -21.99 -55.08 -4.48
C MET A 1084 -22.47 -56.51 -4.15
N GLY A 1085 -21.67 -57.29 -3.41
CA GLY A 1085 -21.93 -58.71 -3.18
C GLY A 1085 -21.64 -59.62 -4.40
N LEU A 1086 -21.01 -59.09 -5.45
CA LEU A 1086 -20.70 -59.79 -6.68
C LEU A 1086 -19.26 -60.31 -6.66
N ARG A 1087 -19.05 -61.58 -7.02
CA ARG A 1087 -17.72 -62.18 -7.18
C ARG A 1087 -17.46 -62.50 -8.64
N SER A 1088 -16.45 -61.85 -9.24
CA SER A 1088 -16.01 -62.15 -10.60
C SER A 1088 -14.63 -62.80 -10.61
N ARG A 1089 -14.57 -64.08 -11.02
CA ARG A 1089 -13.29 -64.79 -11.21
C ARG A 1089 -12.42 -64.13 -12.28
N LEU A 1090 -13.04 -63.52 -13.29
CA LEU A 1090 -12.35 -62.81 -14.36
C LEU A 1090 -11.65 -61.54 -13.82
N VAL A 1091 -12.36 -60.72 -13.03
CA VAL A 1091 -11.77 -59.51 -12.44
C VAL A 1091 -10.71 -59.86 -11.40
N ALA A 1092 -10.91 -60.93 -10.62
CA ALA A 1092 -9.89 -61.44 -9.69
C ALA A 1092 -8.64 -61.94 -10.43
N GLY A 1093 -8.81 -62.64 -11.55
CA GLY A 1093 -7.69 -63.06 -12.42
C GLY A 1093 -6.96 -61.87 -13.03
N LEU A 1094 -7.70 -60.87 -13.52
CA LEU A 1094 -7.14 -59.61 -14.03
C LEU A 1094 -6.39 -58.84 -12.95
N HIS A 1095 -6.90 -58.79 -11.72
CA HIS A 1095 -6.24 -58.15 -10.58
C HIS A 1095 -4.86 -58.79 -10.32
N TRP A 1096 -4.79 -60.12 -10.23
CA TRP A 1096 -3.51 -60.83 -10.06
C TRP A 1096 -2.58 -60.69 -11.27
N ALA A 1097 -3.10 -60.80 -12.48
CA ALA A 1097 -2.31 -60.68 -13.71
C ALA A 1097 -1.72 -59.26 -13.85
N THR A 1098 -2.52 -58.22 -13.62
CA THR A 1098 -2.05 -56.82 -13.69
C THR A 1098 -1.13 -56.46 -12.53
N LEU A 1099 -1.32 -57.04 -11.34
CA LEU A 1099 -0.38 -56.91 -10.22
C LEU A 1099 1.01 -57.41 -10.62
N LEU A 1100 1.07 -58.61 -11.19
CA LEU A 1100 2.33 -59.22 -11.60
C LEU A 1100 2.96 -58.47 -12.79
N ILE A 1101 2.20 -58.25 -13.86
CA ILE A 1101 2.70 -57.70 -15.13
C ILE A 1101 2.98 -56.21 -15.01
N ALA A 1102 1.99 -55.40 -14.63
CA ALA A 1102 2.10 -53.95 -14.68
C ALA A 1102 2.81 -53.36 -13.45
N ARG A 1103 2.60 -53.97 -12.27
CA ARG A 1103 3.07 -53.39 -11.01
C ARG A 1103 4.37 -53.98 -10.50
N ILE A 1104 4.56 -55.30 -10.55
CA ILE A 1104 5.82 -55.95 -10.12
C ILE A 1104 6.84 -55.93 -11.25
N ILE A 1105 6.55 -56.60 -12.37
CA ILE A 1105 7.47 -56.73 -13.51
C ILE A 1105 7.69 -55.37 -14.17
N GLY A 1106 6.62 -54.62 -14.45
CA GLY A 1106 6.70 -53.29 -15.08
C GLY A 1106 7.57 -52.30 -14.29
N HIS A 1107 7.42 -52.22 -12.97
CA HIS A 1107 8.27 -51.35 -12.14
C HIS A 1107 9.70 -51.87 -12.04
N ALA A 1108 9.93 -53.18 -11.97
CA ALA A 1108 11.27 -53.75 -11.96
C ALA A 1108 12.03 -53.41 -13.25
N VAL A 1109 11.38 -53.53 -14.41
CA VAL A 1109 11.95 -53.15 -15.72
C VAL A 1109 12.27 -51.66 -15.78
N LEU A 1110 11.36 -50.80 -15.31
CA LEU A 1110 11.58 -49.35 -15.23
C LEU A 1110 12.74 -48.99 -14.31
N THR A 1111 12.83 -49.65 -13.16
CA THR A 1111 13.92 -49.44 -12.19
C THR A 1111 15.25 -49.90 -12.75
N HIS A 1112 15.28 -51.02 -13.47
CA HIS A 1112 16.46 -51.49 -14.18
C HIS A 1112 16.91 -50.46 -15.22
N LYS A 1113 15.98 -49.91 -16.01
CA LYS A 1113 16.29 -48.85 -16.99
C LYS A 1113 16.82 -47.57 -16.34
N VAL A 1114 16.24 -47.14 -15.22
CA VAL A 1114 16.75 -46.00 -14.43
C VAL A 1114 18.15 -46.27 -13.88
N PHE A 1115 18.43 -47.51 -13.46
CA PHE A 1115 19.73 -47.91 -12.93
C PHE A 1115 20.82 -48.00 -14.01
N THR A 1116 20.50 -48.53 -15.20
CA THR A 1116 21.48 -48.78 -16.26
C THR A 1116 21.82 -47.55 -17.08
N ASP A 1117 20.90 -46.59 -17.20
CA ASP A 1117 21.07 -45.45 -18.10
C ASP A 1117 21.19 -44.13 -17.30
N ARG A 1118 22.37 -43.96 -16.70
CA ARG A 1118 22.68 -42.83 -15.81
C ARG A 1118 22.71 -41.47 -16.52
N ALA A 1119 22.89 -41.48 -17.85
CA ALA A 1119 22.93 -40.29 -18.70
C ALA A 1119 21.56 -39.60 -18.83
N LEU A 1120 20.48 -40.27 -18.42
CA LEU A 1120 19.11 -39.76 -18.42
C LEU A 1120 18.84 -38.64 -17.41
N PHE A 1121 19.79 -38.36 -16.50
CA PHE A 1121 19.62 -37.44 -15.40
C PHE A 1121 20.56 -36.23 -15.52
N PRO A 1122 20.04 -34.99 -15.40
CA PRO A 1122 20.85 -33.78 -15.56
C PRO A 1122 21.81 -33.53 -14.39
N SER A 1123 21.71 -34.28 -13.29
CA SER A 1123 22.70 -34.29 -12.20
C SER A 1123 22.73 -35.63 -11.48
N GLU A 1124 23.86 -35.95 -10.85
CA GLU A 1124 23.98 -37.17 -10.05
C GLU A 1124 23.02 -37.20 -8.86
N ALA A 1125 22.75 -36.05 -8.23
CA ALA A 1125 21.80 -35.96 -7.13
C ALA A 1125 20.39 -36.41 -7.55
N LEU A 1126 19.94 -35.99 -8.73
CA LEU A 1126 18.63 -36.36 -9.28
C LEU A 1126 18.55 -37.83 -9.68
N PHE A 1127 19.65 -38.39 -10.19
CA PHE A 1127 19.77 -39.84 -10.43
C PHE A 1127 19.57 -40.64 -9.14
N TYR A 1128 20.28 -40.28 -8.05
CA TYR A 1128 20.15 -40.99 -6.79
C TYR A 1128 18.77 -40.84 -6.15
N VAL A 1129 18.15 -39.67 -6.23
CA VAL A 1129 16.77 -39.46 -5.77
C VAL A 1129 15.79 -40.37 -6.53
N ALA A 1130 15.91 -40.43 -7.87
CA ALA A 1130 15.06 -41.29 -8.68
C ALA A 1130 15.27 -42.78 -8.41
N LEU A 1131 16.53 -43.21 -8.31
CA LEU A 1131 16.90 -44.59 -8.03
C LEU A 1131 16.38 -45.04 -6.65
N VAL A 1132 16.62 -44.25 -5.60
CA VAL A 1132 16.13 -44.55 -4.23
C VAL A 1132 14.60 -44.59 -4.21
N GLY A 1133 13.94 -43.67 -4.91
CA GLY A 1133 12.49 -43.67 -5.07
C GLY A 1133 11.95 -44.95 -5.71
N MET A 1134 12.53 -45.36 -6.85
CA MET A 1134 12.11 -46.56 -7.59
C MET A 1134 12.37 -47.85 -6.82
N VAL A 1135 13.52 -47.96 -6.14
CA VAL A 1135 13.83 -49.11 -5.27
C VAL A 1135 12.85 -49.18 -4.10
N SER A 1136 12.54 -48.04 -3.46
CA SER A 1136 11.56 -47.97 -2.38
C SER A 1136 10.16 -48.40 -2.83
N LEU A 1137 9.73 -47.98 -4.03
CA LEU A 1137 8.46 -48.39 -4.63
C LEU A 1137 8.41 -49.89 -4.94
N ASN A 1138 9.50 -50.49 -5.44
CA ASN A 1138 9.56 -51.94 -5.64
C ASN A 1138 9.45 -52.70 -4.32
N ILE A 1139 10.14 -52.25 -3.26
CA ILE A 1139 10.03 -52.87 -1.93
C ILE A 1139 8.58 -52.83 -1.44
N LEU A 1140 7.88 -51.71 -1.64
CA LEU A 1140 6.47 -51.58 -1.30
C LEU A 1140 5.58 -52.50 -2.16
N ASN A 1141 5.85 -52.63 -3.45
CA ASN A 1141 5.09 -53.51 -4.35
C ASN A 1141 5.31 -55.00 -4.01
N PHE A 1142 6.53 -55.43 -3.70
CA PHE A 1142 6.82 -56.79 -3.24
C PHE A 1142 6.15 -57.09 -1.91
N ARG A 1143 6.17 -56.15 -0.96
CA ARG A 1143 5.42 -56.28 0.30
C ARG A 1143 3.92 -56.34 0.07
N MET A 1144 3.38 -55.57 -0.86
CA MET A 1144 1.95 -55.63 -1.20
C MET A 1144 1.57 -56.98 -1.80
N ALA A 1145 2.43 -57.56 -2.66
CA ALA A 1145 2.24 -58.90 -3.18
C ALA A 1145 2.33 -59.97 -2.08
N ALA A 1146 3.28 -59.82 -1.15
CA ALA A 1146 3.42 -60.69 0.02
C ALA A 1146 2.19 -60.60 0.95
N ASP A 1147 1.71 -59.38 1.24
CA ASP A 1147 0.51 -59.16 2.06
C ASP A 1147 -0.73 -59.80 1.41
N LEU A 1148 -0.88 -59.69 0.08
CA LEU A 1148 -1.98 -60.33 -0.66
C LEU A 1148 -1.87 -61.86 -0.71
N TYR A 1149 -0.64 -62.39 -0.77
CA TYR A 1149 -0.38 -63.83 -0.75
C TYR A 1149 -0.62 -64.43 0.64
N VAL A 1150 -0.18 -63.76 1.72
CA VAL A 1150 -0.32 -64.20 3.11
C VAL A 1150 -1.77 -64.07 3.61
N LEU A 1151 -2.50 -63.03 3.21
CA LEU A 1151 -3.89 -62.80 3.63
C LEU A 1151 -4.92 -63.62 2.84
N GLY A 1152 -4.49 -64.39 1.83
CA GLY A 1152 -5.29 -65.49 1.27
C GLY A 1152 -6.58 -65.14 0.51
N ALA A 1153 -6.84 -63.88 0.12
CA ALA A 1153 -7.95 -63.58 -0.79
C ALA A 1153 -7.84 -62.20 -1.50
N PRO A 1154 -8.25 -62.11 -2.78
CA PRO A 1154 -8.61 -60.85 -3.42
C PRO A 1154 -9.80 -60.23 -2.66
N GLY A 1155 -9.58 -59.17 -1.89
CA GLY A 1155 -10.62 -58.55 -1.06
C GLY A 1155 -10.27 -58.29 0.40
N ALA A 1156 -9.02 -58.47 0.83
CA ALA A 1156 -8.58 -58.23 2.21
C ALA A 1156 -8.85 -56.81 2.76
N ARG A 1157 -9.13 -55.81 1.90
CA ARG A 1157 -9.63 -54.48 2.30
C ARG A 1157 -11.13 -54.50 2.59
N VAL A 1158 -11.93 -55.07 1.69
CA VAL A 1158 -13.38 -55.20 1.85
C VAL A 1158 -13.71 -56.14 3.02
N ALA A 1159 -12.97 -57.24 3.17
CA ALA A 1159 -13.14 -58.22 4.26
C ALA A 1159 -12.81 -57.67 5.66
N ARG A 1160 -12.07 -56.56 5.76
CA ARG A 1160 -11.82 -55.87 7.05
C ARG A 1160 -12.98 -54.97 7.48
N VAL A 1161 -13.83 -54.59 6.53
CA VAL A 1161 -14.82 -53.53 6.69
C VAL A 1161 -16.23 -54.10 6.62
N VAL A 1162 -16.46 -55.13 5.79
CA VAL A 1162 -17.69 -55.91 5.80
C VAL A 1162 -17.53 -57.01 6.86
N LYS A 1163 -18.18 -56.86 8.03
CA LYS A 1163 -18.37 -57.99 8.95
C LYS A 1163 -19.07 -59.11 8.19
N GLN A 1164 -18.38 -60.23 7.97
CA GLN A 1164 -19.01 -61.45 7.50
C GLN A 1164 -19.92 -61.96 8.62
N ASP A 1165 -21.21 -62.14 8.31
CA ASP A 1165 -21.92 -63.33 8.77
C ASP A 1165 -21.46 -64.54 7.93
#